data_AF-A0A2D9T249-F1
#
_entry.id   AF-A0A2D9T249-F1
#
_cell.length_a   1.000
_cell.length_b   1.000
_cell.length_c   1.000
_cell.angle_alpha   90.00
_cell.angle_beta   90.00
_cell.angle_gamma   90.00
#
_symmetry.space_group_name_H-M   'P 1'
#
loop_
_entity.id
_entity.type
_entity.pdbx_description
1 polymer ?
#
loop_
_entity_poly.entity_id
_entity_poly.type
_entity_poly.pdbx_seq_one_letter_code
_entity_poly.pdbx_strand_id
1 'polypeptide(L)'
;MVSPRVGTLALLFVLFAAGGAARAQNDFDEEFDEEAFPLLPPEETTTPIEPEATAEGESEGPSDAELIAAYQPPPPDPETERRVLFMPTLAGPSGGFRLGDARPGAAGTWRMQLALGFFQKDGFLRPDDDASAVNASLSAAWSPIELLEIYVGLHAQAAFNRADFPPLLMSLGDFTLGAKMGANLTPVFALGGDVRFDLPTGGGVGVGFDGMGIGLRALATADFRARSDALPLIVRGVLGYTFDRTERLIDDVEDRRYAALGDDALPRDEETRHLINPMERFGLGIDRTDFLHLEVGAEAPIELPKDTVLAPLLEYRWNVPVNRQGYVCAAVDEPGEDGCLADERVAAHPMTLTLGARARMPDSGLHATLAIDVGLTGRKASQAVRELAANAPWRLWLALGYTFDPRKPPQPPPIERERLVEVPVVPDAPPEGRVIGRIVERGTNNPVRAAIVNFTDREETALRAAEDGTFTSYRFPPGEVTLLTLSDGFAPATCGATIPGEGGDVTVTCEMGRTMVAIEEDRVVILDKIQFALDSAEILEASFPLMEQITGALRDNPDLTLVEIQGHTDDQGTHEYNAQLSQQRAESVERWLVEHGIQAARLRARGYGETVPLVNDTTEEARARNRRVEFRILEHGAE
;
A
#
# COMPACT_ATOMS: atom_id res chain seq x y z
N MET A 1 -18.04 1.41 -72.53
CA MET A 1 -17.47 2.73 -72.94
C MET A 1 -18.17 3.77 -72.07
N VAL A 2 -17.57 4.53 -71.18
CA VAL A 2 -16.19 4.98 -70.93
C VAL A 2 -16.03 5.12 -69.40
N SER A 3 -14.88 4.71 -68.88
CA SER A 3 -14.29 5.09 -67.58
C SER A 3 -13.02 5.91 -67.90
N PRO A 4 -12.28 6.60 -66.99
CA PRO A 4 -12.38 6.76 -65.53
C PRO A 4 -12.15 8.22 -65.02
N ARG A 5 -12.30 8.49 -63.71
CA ARG A 5 -11.18 8.87 -62.80
C ARG A 5 -11.62 9.27 -61.38
N VAL A 6 -10.81 8.77 -60.46
CA VAL A 6 -10.67 8.96 -59.01
C VAL A 6 -10.42 10.43 -58.63
N GLY A 7 -10.94 10.86 -57.46
CA GLY A 7 -10.57 12.13 -56.83
C GLY A 7 -11.23 12.36 -55.46
N THR A 8 -10.43 12.16 -54.41
CA THR A 8 -10.54 12.57 -53.00
C THR A 8 -11.22 13.92 -52.70
N LEU A 9 -12.10 13.97 -51.69
CA LEU A 9 -12.42 15.12 -50.79
C LEU A 9 -13.36 14.56 -49.68
N ALA A 10 -13.05 14.42 -48.40
CA ALA A 10 -12.48 15.32 -47.39
C ALA A 10 -13.30 16.59 -47.15
N LEU A 11 -14.09 16.51 -46.06
CA LEU A 11 -14.45 17.57 -45.11
C LEU A 11 -15.21 18.83 -45.58
N LEU A 12 -16.21 19.19 -44.75
CA LEU A 12 -16.92 20.47 -44.58
C LEU A 12 -18.30 20.67 -45.26
N PHE A 13 -19.14 21.35 -44.47
CA PHE A 13 -20.49 21.90 -44.66
C PHE A 13 -21.65 20.97 -44.28
N VAL A 14 -22.61 21.37 -43.42
CA VAL A 14 -23.29 22.69 -43.38
C VAL A 14 -23.68 23.12 -41.95
N LEU A 15 -23.14 24.27 -41.55
CA LEU A 15 -23.75 25.28 -40.68
C LEU A 15 -24.49 26.24 -41.63
N PHE A 16 -25.80 26.48 -41.49
CA PHE A 16 -26.45 27.69 -42.00
C PHE A 16 -27.90 27.89 -41.50
N ALA A 17 -28.09 28.98 -40.73
CA ALA A 17 -29.19 29.96 -40.83
C ALA A 17 -28.89 31.07 -39.79
N ALA A 18 -28.19 32.15 -40.18
CA ALA A 18 -28.76 33.43 -40.66
C ALA A 18 -29.39 34.28 -39.53
N GLY A 19 -29.07 35.55 -39.32
CA GLY A 19 -28.21 36.50 -40.04
C GLY A 19 -28.47 37.94 -39.55
N GLY A 20 -27.55 38.85 -39.91
CA GLY A 20 -27.65 40.31 -39.73
C GLY A 20 -26.26 40.93 -39.59
N ALA A 21 -25.50 41.06 -40.70
CA ALA A 21 -25.39 42.28 -41.53
C ALA A 21 -24.70 43.45 -40.78
N ALA A 22 -23.64 44.11 -41.25
CA ALA A 22 -23.03 44.22 -42.58
C ALA A 22 -21.63 44.88 -42.48
N ARG A 23 -20.81 44.69 -43.53
CA ARG A 23 -19.76 45.60 -44.11
C ARG A 23 -18.68 46.17 -43.16
N ALA A 24 -17.39 46.20 -43.48
CA ALA A 24 -16.72 46.32 -44.77
C ALA A 24 -15.24 45.87 -44.68
N GLN A 25 -14.68 45.51 -45.83
CA GLN A 25 -13.25 45.34 -46.11
C GLN A 25 -12.45 46.62 -45.85
N ASN A 26 -11.20 46.47 -45.39
CA ASN A 26 -10.01 46.84 -46.17
C ASN A 26 -8.72 46.37 -45.47
N ASP A 27 -7.78 45.92 -46.31
CA ASP A 27 -6.35 45.75 -46.03
C ASP A 27 -5.73 46.97 -45.33
N PHE A 28 -4.66 46.77 -44.56
CA PHE A 28 -3.30 47.25 -44.87
C PHE A 28 -2.35 46.97 -43.68
N ASP A 29 -1.22 46.37 -44.00
CA ASP A 29 0.01 46.37 -43.20
C ASP A 29 0.54 47.80 -43.03
N GLU A 30 1.09 48.14 -41.85
CA GLU A 30 2.43 48.75 -41.65
C GLU A 30 2.57 49.46 -40.29
N GLU A 31 3.71 49.17 -39.65
CA GLU A 31 4.61 50.08 -38.91
C GLU A 31 4.41 50.37 -37.40
N PHE A 32 5.50 50.07 -36.67
CA PHE A 32 5.88 50.49 -35.32
C PHE A 32 6.20 52.00 -35.29
N ASP A 33 5.69 52.78 -34.32
CA ASP A 33 6.41 53.16 -33.08
C ASP A 33 5.67 54.27 -32.29
N GLU A 34 5.86 54.21 -30.97
CA GLU A 34 5.76 55.23 -29.90
C GLU A 34 4.65 56.33 -29.92
N GLU A 35 3.74 56.31 -28.94
CA GLU A 35 3.67 57.31 -27.84
C GLU A 35 2.40 57.19 -26.96
N ALA A 36 2.60 57.45 -25.67
CA ALA A 36 1.64 57.97 -24.67
C ALA A 36 0.50 57.08 -24.13
N PHE A 37 0.78 56.42 -22.99
CA PHE A 37 -0.24 56.03 -22.00
C PHE A 37 -0.67 57.24 -21.14
N PRO A 38 -1.98 57.52 -20.97
CA PRO A 38 -2.43 58.55 -20.05
C PRO A 38 -2.47 58.04 -18.59
N LEU A 39 -1.93 58.90 -17.72
CA LEU A 39 -1.73 58.77 -16.28
C LEU A 39 -3.05 58.60 -15.49
N LEU A 40 -3.02 57.71 -14.48
CA LEU A 40 -3.99 57.68 -13.38
C LEU A 40 -3.65 58.78 -12.34
N PRO A 41 -4.66 59.38 -11.66
CA PRO A 41 -4.45 60.49 -10.71
C PRO A 41 -3.85 60.03 -9.37
N PRO A 42 -3.25 60.96 -8.58
CA PRO A 42 -2.26 60.63 -7.56
C PRO A 42 -2.86 60.23 -6.20
N GLU A 43 -2.08 59.42 -5.49
CA GLU A 43 -2.30 58.95 -4.11
C GLU A 43 -2.36 60.10 -3.10
N GLU A 44 -3.29 59.99 -2.15
CA GLU A 44 -3.29 60.81 -0.93
C GLU A 44 -2.21 60.33 0.05
N THR A 45 -1.32 61.27 0.34
CA THR A 45 -0.38 61.37 1.45
C THR A 45 -0.72 60.60 2.72
N THR A 46 0.18 59.68 3.10
CA THR A 46 0.47 59.40 4.52
C THR A 46 1.92 59.77 4.83
N THR A 47 2.10 60.44 5.97
CA THR A 47 3.31 61.08 6.50
C THR A 47 4.45 60.08 6.80
N PRO A 48 5.73 60.53 6.77
CA PRO A 48 6.87 59.67 7.02
C PRO A 48 7.02 59.40 8.53
N ILE A 49 7.02 58.13 8.91
CA ILE A 49 7.42 57.67 10.25
C ILE A 49 8.94 57.40 10.22
N GLU A 50 9.68 58.07 11.10
CA GLU A 50 11.11 57.85 11.36
C GLU A 50 11.38 56.41 11.85
N PRO A 51 12.59 55.86 11.66
CA PRO A 51 12.89 54.48 12.03
C PRO A 51 13.12 54.38 13.54
N GLU A 52 12.15 53.85 14.28
CA GLU A 52 12.40 53.32 15.62
C GLU A 52 13.11 51.96 15.51
N ALA A 53 14.33 51.94 16.04
CA ALA A 53 15.06 50.71 16.32
C ALA A 53 14.42 50.00 17.52
N THR A 54 13.82 48.83 17.32
CA THR A 54 13.55 47.88 18.40
C THR A 54 13.61 46.43 17.93
N ALA A 55 14.55 45.71 18.54
CA ALA A 55 14.53 44.29 18.91
C ALA A 55 14.22 43.26 17.81
N GLU A 56 15.28 42.58 17.38
CA GLU A 56 15.25 41.22 16.87
C GLU A 56 14.45 40.32 17.82
N GLY A 57 13.27 39.92 17.38
CA GLY A 57 12.55 38.75 17.84
C GLY A 57 12.11 38.01 16.59
N GLU A 58 12.89 37.01 16.18
CA GLU A 58 12.46 36.04 15.18
C GLU A 58 11.24 35.30 15.74
N SER A 59 10.03 35.76 15.42
CA SER A 59 8.90 34.86 15.38
C SER A 59 9.06 34.08 14.08
N GLU A 60 9.61 32.87 14.18
CA GLU A 60 9.51 31.90 13.09
C GLU A 60 8.02 31.80 12.71
N GLY A 61 7.69 32.28 11.52
CA GLY A 61 6.38 32.01 10.92
C GLY A 61 6.18 30.50 10.83
N PRO A 62 4.93 30.02 10.74
CA PRO A 62 4.67 28.59 10.62
C PRO A 62 5.52 28.03 9.47
N SER A 63 6.25 26.97 9.77
CA SER A 63 7.10 26.27 8.79
C SER A 63 6.28 25.90 7.55
N ASP A 64 6.93 25.73 6.40
CA ASP A 64 6.23 25.26 5.19
C ASP A 64 5.44 23.97 5.44
N ALA A 65 5.91 23.11 6.36
CA ALA A 65 5.19 21.91 6.81
C ALA A 65 3.91 22.23 7.58
N GLU A 66 3.91 23.26 8.44
CA GLU A 66 2.73 23.75 9.16
C GLU A 66 1.74 24.46 8.23
N LEU A 67 2.23 25.20 7.24
CA LEU A 67 1.38 25.81 6.20
C LEU A 67 0.74 24.74 5.30
N ILE A 68 1.47 23.69 4.94
CA ILE A 68 0.95 22.55 4.17
C ILE A 68 -0.04 21.74 5.01
N ALA A 69 0.23 21.54 6.31
CA ALA A 69 -0.68 20.84 7.21
C ALA A 69 -1.94 21.66 7.53
N ALA A 70 -1.85 22.99 7.54
CA ALA A 70 -2.97 23.90 7.77
C ALA A 70 -3.76 24.25 6.49
N TYR A 71 -3.21 23.95 5.30
CA TYR A 71 -3.90 24.17 4.04
C TYR A 71 -5.11 23.25 3.92
N GLN A 72 -6.29 23.80 4.19
CA GLN A 72 -7.55 23.19 3.81
C GLN A 72 -7.90 23.67 2.40
N PRO A 73 -7.94 22.78 1.38
CA PRO A 73 -8.41 23.18 0.07
C PRO A 73 -9.83 23.73 0.19
N PRO A 74 -10.20 24.74 -0.63
CA PRO A 74 -11.56 25.26 -0.63
C PRO A 74 -12.55 24.09 -0.84
N PRO A 75 -13.72 24.13 -0.17
CA PRO A 75 -14.72 23.09 -0.34
C PRO A 75 -15.01 22.92 -1.85
N PRO A 76 -15.02 21.69 -2.37
CA PRO A 76 -15.25 21.45 -3.78
C PRO A 76 -16.61 22.05 -4.17
N ASP A 77 -16.67 22.60 -5.37
CA ASP A 77 -17.91 23.15 -5.93
C ASP A 77 -19.04 22.09 -5.84
N PRO A 78 -20.24 22.44 -5.33
CA PRO A 78 -21.35 21.50 -5.17
C PRO A 78 -21.73 20.76 -6.46
N GLU A 79 -21.54 21.39 -7.62
CA GLU A 79 -21.78 20.72 -8.90
C GLU A 79 -20.74 19.63 -9.18
N THR A 80 -19.47 19.95 -8.94
CA THR A 80 -18.36 19.01 -9.01
C THR A 80 -18.59 17.79 -8.11
N GLU A 81 -19.03 17.99 -6.87
CA GLU A 81 -19.37 16.89 -5.96
C GLU A 81 -20.47 15.99 -6.53
N ARG A 82 -21.55 16.58 -7.07
CA ARG A 82 -22.64 15.80 -7.70
C ARG A 82 -22.16 14.99 -8.90
N ARG A 83 -21.17 15.48 -9.65
CA ARG A 83 -20.58 14.78 -10.80
C ARG A 83 -19.61 13.66 -10.39
N VAL A 84 -19.07 13.69 -9.17
CA VAL A 84 -18.42 12.51 -8.55
C VAL A 84 -19.44 11.41 -8.27
N LEU A 85 -20.71 11.77 -8.08
CA LEU A 85 -21.78 10.79 -7.84
C LEU A 85 -22.32 10.13 -9.10
N PHE A 86 -21.86 10.56 -10.28
CA PHE A 86 -22.25 9.94 -11.53
C PHE A 86 -21.82 8.49 -11.60
N MET A 87 -22.65 7.65 -12.23
CA MET A 87 -22.41 6.22 -12.36
C MET A 87 -22.45 5.80 -13.82
N PRO A 88 -21.78 4.70 -14.20
CA PRO A 88 -21.82 4.21 -15.57
C PRO A 88 -23.22 3.74 -15.95
N THR A 89 -23.60 4.02 -17.19
CA THR A 89 -24.64 3.26 -17.87
C THR A 89 -24.14 1.85 -18.17
N LEU A 90 -25.04 0.94 -18.58
CA LEU A 90 -24.66 -0.38 -19.05
C LEU A 90 -23.62 -0.32 -20.18
N ALA A 91 -23.70 0.68 -21.07
CA ALA A 91 -22.81 0.81 -22.23
C ALA A 91 -21.48 1.54 -21.95
N GLY A 92 -21.23 2.06 -20.75
CA GLY A 92 -20.01 2.82 -20.46
C GLY A 92 -20.22 4.23 -19.90
N PRO A 93 -20.78 5.18 -20.67
CA PRO A 93 -20.77 6.59 -20.30
C PRO A 93 -21.51 6.82 -18.99
N SER A 94 -21.13 7.88 -18.27
CA SER A 94 -21.84 8.29 -17.07
C SER A 94 -23.26 8.75 -17.35
N GLY A 95 -24.20 8.38 -16.47
CA GLY A 95 -25.60 8.82 -16.54
C GLY A 95 -26.57 7.96 -15.72
N GLY A 96 -27.74 7.70 -16.31
CA GLY A 96 -28.76 6.81 -15.76
C GLY A 96 -28.32 5.35 -15.83
N PHE A 97 -29.25 4.44 -16.09
CA PHE A 97 -28.94 3.01 -16.23
C PHE A 97 -28.65 2.65 -17.69
N ARG A 98 -29.45 3.17 -18.62
CA ARG A 98 -29.26 3.05 -20.07
C ARG A 98 -28.81 4.37 -20.70
N LEU A 99 -29.36 5.48 -20.21
CA LEU A 99 -29.22 6.80 -20.85
C LEU A 99 -27.99 7.55 -20.33
N GLY A 100 -27.20 8.11 -21.24
CA GLY A 100 -26.06 8.96 -20.89
C GLY A 100 -26.53 10.31 -20.36
N ASP A 101 -25.81 10.87 -19.38
CA ASP A 101 -25.93 12.28 -18.99
C ASP A 101 -25.14 13.12 -20.00
N ALA A 102 -25.67 14.28 -20.39
CA ALA A 102 -24.96 15.23 -21.24
C ALA A 102 -23.61 15.66 -20.67
N ARG A 103 -23.50 15.74 -19.34
CA ARG A 103 -22.27 16.14 -18.66
C ARG A 103 -21.31 14.96 -18.54
N PRO A 104 -20.01 15.18 -18.74
CA PRO A 104 -18.98 14.27 -18.25
C PRO A 104 -19.04 14.15 -16.72
N GLY A 105 -18.47 13.08 -16.20
CA GLY A 105 -18.09 13.02 -14.81
C GLY A 105 -17.11 14.12 -14.38
N ALA A 106 -16.93 14.30 -13.06
CA ALA A 106 -15.96 15.27 -12.53
C ALA A 106 -14.52 14.97 -13.02
N ALA A 107 -13.72 15.99 -13.31
CA ALA A 107 -12.37 15.76 -13.84
C ALA A 107 -11.50 14.89 -12.92
N GLY A 108 -10.73 13.99 -13.53
CA GLY A 108 -9.86 13.02 -12.87
C GLY A 108 -10.56 11.73 -12.42
N THR A 109 -11.89 11.67 -12.41
CA THR A 109 -12.61 10.52 -11.84
C THR A 109 -12.69 9.30 -12.77
N TRP A 110 -12.65 8.11 -12.16
CA TRP A 110 -12.86 6.82 -12.80
C TRP A 110 -14.14 6.17 -12.28
N ARG A 111 -14.88 5.50 -13.17
CA ARG A 111 -16.10 4.79 -12.83
C ARG A 111 -16.08 3.43 -13.46
N MET A 112 -16.59 2.43 -12.75
CA MET A 112 -16.74 1.07 -13.25
C MET A 112 -18.03 0.45 -12.74
N GLN A 113 -18.64 -0.41 -13.53
CA GLN A 113 -19.85 -1.14 -13.16
C GLN A 113 -19.84 -2.53 -13.79
N LEU A 114 -20.14 -3.54 -12.97
CA LEU A 114 -20.49 -4.88 -13.41
C LEU A 114 -22.00 -5.06 -13.28
N ALA A 115 -22.67 -5.45 -14.35
CA ALA A 115 -24.10 -5.73 -14.36
C ALA A 115 -24.39 -7.11 -14.93
N LEU A 116 -25.35 -7.81 -14.32
CA LEU A 116 -25.87 -9.10 -14.74
C LEU A 116 -27.35 -8.98 -15.06
N GLY A 117 -27.75 -9.48 -16.23
CA GLY A 117 -29.12 -9.47 -16.73
C GLY A 117 -29.68 -10.88 -16.85
N PHE A 118 -30.93 -11.09 -16.45
CA PHE A 118 -31.60 -12.40 -16.48
C PHE A 118 -32.96 -12.29 -17.15
N PHE A 119 -33.25 -13.22 -18.04
CA PHE A 119 -34.51 -13.32 -18.78
C PHE A 119 -34.91 -14.77 -18.98
N GLN A 120 -36.20 -15.07 -18.83
CA GLN A 120 -36.80 -16.35 -19.24
C GLN A 120 -38.28 -16.15 -19.61
N LYS A 121 -38.72 -16.80 -20.69
CA LYS A 121 -40.12 -16.82 -21.10
C LYS A 121 -40.41 -17.95 -22.08
N ASP A 122 -41.55 -18.60 -21.87
CA ASP A 122 -42.13 -19.54 -22.82
C ASP A 122 -43.00 -18.82 -23.87
N GLY A 123 -43.01 -19.31 -25.10
CA GLY A 123 -43.81 -18.75 -26.18
C GLY A 123 -43.29 -17.39 -26.69
N PHE A 124 -41.97 -17.15 -26.62
CA PHE A 124 -41.36 -15.86 -26.94
C PHE A 124 -40.94 -15.73 -28.40
N LEU A 125 -40.01 -16.56 -28.86
CA LEU A 125 -39.50 -16.54 -30.24
C LEU A 125 -40.36 -17.44 -31.14
N ARG A 126 -40.87 -18.54 -30.59
CA ARG A 126 -41.87 -19.41 -31.21
C ARG A 126 -43.01 -19.71 -30.25
N PRO A 127 -44.21 -20.11 -30.72
CA PRO A 127 -45.34 -20.42 -29.85
C PRO A 127 -45.06 -21.49 -28.79
N ASP A 128 -44.26 -22.50 -29.12
CA ASP A 128 -43.96 -23.67 -28.26
C ASP A 128 -42.46 -23.72 -27.85
N ASP A 129 -41.88 -22.59 -27.43
CA ASP A 129 -40.48 -22.50 -27.01
C ASP A 129 -40.25 -22.24 -25.50
N ASP A 130 -39.00 -22.37 -25.05
CA ASP A 130 -38.52 -22.08 -23.68
C ASP A 130 -37.30 -21.13 -23.69
N ALA A 131 -37.49 -19.92 -24.23
CA ALA A 131 -36.40 -18.97 -24.40
C ALA A 131 -35.88 -18.41 -23.07
N SER A 132 -34.55 -18.39 -22.89
CA SER A 132 -33.88 -17.76 -21.75
C SER A 132 -32.59 -17.07 -22.18
N ALA A 133 -32.17 -16.05 -21.43
CA ALA A 133 -30.90 -15.38 -21.66
C ALA A 133 -30.27 -14.86 -20.36
N VAL A 134 -28.94 -14.96 -20.31
CA VAL A 134 -28.09 -14.33 -19.30
C VAL A 134 -27.19 -13.32 -20.00
N ASN A 135 -27.16 -12.11 -19.48
CA ASN A 135 -26.31 -11.01 -19.95
C ASN A 135 -25.30 -10.64 -18.86
N ALA A 136 -24.10 -10.28 -19.26
CA ALA A 136 -23.11 -9.65 -18.40
C ALA A 136 -22.56 -8.40 -19.09
N SER A 137 -22.31 -7.35 -18.31
CA SER A 137 -21.80 -6.08 -18.78
C SER A 137 -20.77 -5.56 -17.80
N LEU A 138 -19.53 -5.39 -18.23
CA LEU A 138 -18.49 -4.68 -17.48
C LEU A 138 -18.21 -3.37 -18.19
N SER A 139 -18.58 -2.26 -17.58
CA SER A 139 -18.43 -0.94 -18.17
C SER A 139 -17.52 -0.06 -17.32
N ALA A 140 -16.74 0.81 -17.98
CA ALA A 140 -15.86 1.76 -17.32
C ALA A 140 -15.85 3.10 -18.05
N ALA A 141 -15.68 4.18 -17.30
CA ALA A 141 -15.58 5.53 -17.82
C ALA A 141 -14.51 6.33 -17.06
N TRP A 142 -13.78 7.17 -17.79
CA TRP A 142 -12.77 8.07 -17.27
C TRP A 142 -13.04 9.48 -17.77
N SER A 143 -13.08 10.44 -16.85
CA SER A 143 -13.28 11.86 -17.17
C SER A 143 -11.95 12.60 -17.02
N PRO A 144 -11.08 12.64 -18.05
CA PRO A 144 -9.76 13.28 -17.95
C PRO A 144 -9.83 14.78 -17.65
N ILE A 145 -10.85 15.45 -18.20
CA ILE A 145 -11.10 16.88 -18.06
C ILE A 145 -12.60 17.13 -17.88
N GLU A 146 -12.98 18.35 -17.53
CA GLU A 146 -14.38 18.71 -17.26
C GLU A 146 -15.34 18.52 -18.45
N LEU A 147 -14.82 18.60 -19.68
CA LEU A 147 -15.60 18.60 -20.92
C LEU A 147 -15.58 17.26 -21.67
N LEU A 148 -14.79 16.27 -21.22
CA LEU A 148 -14.56 15.02 -21.94
C LEU A 148 -14.65 13.82 -21.00
N GLU A 149 -15.29 12.77 -21.47
CA GLU A 149 -15.30 11.44 -20.86
C GLU A 149 -15.05 10.39 -21.94
N ILE A 150 -14.14 9.45 -21.65
CA ILE A 150 -13.86 8.30 -22.49
C ILE A 150 -14.43 7.08 -21.76
N TYR A 151 -15.09 6.19 -22.48
CA TYR A 151 -15.70 5.01 -21.88
C TYR A 151 -15.52 3.77 -22.73
N VAL A 152 -15.59 2.63 -22.05
CA VAL A 152 -15.52 1.29 -22.64
C VAL A 152 -16.56 0.39 -21.97
N GLY A 153 -17.13 -0.52 -22.75
CA GLY A 153 -18.05 -1.56 -22.30
C GLY A 153 -17.61 -2.91 -22.84
N LEU A 154 -17.66 -3.93 -21.99
CA LEU A 154 -17.52 -5.33 -22.36
C LEU A 154 -18.84 -6.02 -22.11
N HIS A 155 -19.39 -6.66 -23.12
CA HIS A 155 -20.68 -7.30 -23.08
C HIS A 155 -20.53 -8.78 -23.42
N ALA A 156 -21.29 -9.59 -22.69
CA ALA A 156 -21.43 -11.00 -22.96
C ALA A 156 -22.91 -11.38 -22.85
N GLN A 157 -23.34 -12.29 -23.71
CA GLN A 157 -24.69 -12.84 -23.71
C GLN A 157 -24.60 -14.34 -23.92
N ALA A 158 -25.41 -15.09 -23.18
CA ALA A 158 -25.71 -16.49 -23.43
C ALA A 158 -27.23 -16.62 -23.52
N ALA A 159 -27.73 -16.99 -24.70
CA ALA A 159 -29.15 -17.19 -24.96
C ALA A 159 -29.40 -18.68 -25.24
N PHE A 160 -30.46 -19.24 -24.66
CA PHE A 160 -30.89 -20.61 -24.85
C PHE A 160 -32.34 -20.68 -25.35
N ASN A 161 -32.61 -21.59 -26.29
CA ASN A 161 -33.95 -21.96 -26.73
C ASN A 161 -33.97 -23.42 -27.20
N ARG A 162 -34.79 -24.29 -26.60
CA ARG A 162 -34.92 -25.70 -26.99
C ARG A 162 -35.58 -25.91 -28.34
N ALA A 163 -36.43 -24.99 -28.79
CA ALA A 163 -37.18 -25.13 -30.04
C ALA A 163 -36.32 -24.85 -31.29
N ASP A 164 -35.12 -24.29 -31.13
CA ASP A 164 -34.24 -23.87 -32.22
C ASP A 164 -32.91 -24.65 -32.24
N PHE A 165 -32.26 -24.65 -33.40
CA PHE A 165 -30.91 -25.19 -33.57
C PHE A 165 -29.97 -24.12 -34.15
N PRO A 166 -28.83 -23.83 -33.51
CA PRO A 166 -28.37 -24.40 -32.24
C PRO A 166 -29.22 -23.93 -31.03
N PRO A 167 -29.38 -24.76 -29.99
CA PRO A 167 -30.21 -24.41 -28.84
C PRO A 167 -29.54 -23.44 -27.87
N LEU A 168 -28.22 -23.27 -27.93
CA LEU A 168 -27.45 -22.32 -27.14
C LEU A 168 -26.61 -21.47 -28.09
N LEU A 169 -26.73 -20.15 -27.94
CA LEU A 169 -25.88 -19.16 -28.60
C LEU A 169 -25.21 -18.29 -27.55
N MET A 170 -23.93 -18.04 -27.74
CA MET A 170 -23.16 -17.17 -26.87
C MET A 170 -22.47 -16.12 -27.71
N SER A 171 -22.59 -14.85 -27.32
CA SER A 171 -21.75 -13.77 -27.80
C SER A 171 -20.81 -13.39 -26.66
N LEU A 172 -19.51 -13.60 -26.86
CA LEU A 172 -18.50 -13.38 -25.84
C LEU A 172 -17.54 -12.29 -26.31
N GLY A 173 -17.46 -11.21 -25.53
CA GLY A 173 -16.54 -10.12 -25.81
C GLY A 173 -17.07 -9.17 -26.87
N ASP A 174 -18.35 -8.83 -26.84
CA ASP A 174 -18.84 -7.66 -27.58
C ASP A 174 -18.30 -6.40 -26.90
N PHE A 175 -17.62 -5.53 -27.64
CA PHE A 175 -16.99 -4.34 -27.08
C PHE A 175 -17.76 -3.08 -27.50
N THR A 176 -17.92 -2.16 -26.57
CA THR A 176 -18.31 -0.78 -26.87
C THR A 176 -17.16 0.14 -26.49
N LEU A 177 -16.83 1.09 -27.37
CA LEU A 177 -15.86 2.16 -27.11
C LEU A 177 -16.52 3.49 -27.45
N GLY A 178 -16.27 4.54 -26.67
CA GLY A 178 -16.71 5.86 -27.09
C GLY A 178 -16.13 7.00 -26.29
N ALA A 179 -16.47 8.18 -26.78
CA ALA A 179 -16.09 9.44 -26.17
C ALA A 179 -17.32 10.34 -26.11
N LYS A 180 -17.55 10.92 -24.94
CA LYS A 180 -18.63 11.84 -24.63
C LYS A 180 -18.05 13.20 -24.30
N MET A 181 -18.65 14.24 -24.85
CA MET A 181 -18.35 15.62 -24.53
C MET A 181 -19.61 16.37 -24.17
N GLY A 182 -19.51 17.34 -23.26
CA GLY A 182 -20.66 18.17 -22.92
C GLY A 182 -20.35 19.17 -21.82
N ALA A 183 -21.25 20.14 -21.68
CA ALA A 183 -21.11 21.26 -20.77
C ALA A 183 -22.47 21.76 -20.31
N ASN A 184 -22.46 22.53 -19.22
CA ASN A 184 -23.65 23.26 -18.77
C ASN A 184 -23.89 24.46 -19.68
N LEU A 185 -25.12 24.60 -20.14
CA LEU A 185 -25.61 25.83 -20.76
C LEU A 185 -26.12 26.80 -19.69
N THR A 186 -26.73 26.26 -18.64
CA THR A 186 -27.17 26.96 -17.43
C THR A 186 -26.94 26.04 -16.23
N PRO A 187 -27.08 26.50 -14.97
CA PRO A 187 -26.95 25.61 -13.82
C PRO A 187 -27.89 24.39 -13.85
N VAL A 188 -29.05 24.51 -14.50
CA VAL A 188 -30.04 23.42 -14.61
C VAL A 188 -29.86 22.61 -15.88
N PHE A 189 -29.52 23.25 -17.00
CA PHE A 189 -29.51 22.60 -18.32
C PHE A 189 -28.10 22.37 -18.83
N ALA A 190 -27.82 21.15 -19.27
CA ALA A 190 -26.59 20.77 -19.94
C ALA A 190 -26.87 20.14 -21.30
N LEU A 191 -25.93 20.36 -22.23
CA LEU A 191 -25.94 19.79 -23.56
C LEU A 191 -24.62 19.10 -23.84
N GLY A 192 -24.67 18.03 -24.61
CA GLY A 192 -23.51 17.25 -24.98
C GLY A 192 -23.79 16.33 -26.14
N GLY A 193 -22.81 15.51 -26.45
CA GLY A 193 -22.93 14.45 -27.44
C GLY A 193 -21.84 13.43 -27.24
N ASP A 194 -22.05 12.26 -27.84
CA ASP A 194 -21.04 11.22 -27.85
C ASP A 194 -21.00 10.49 -29.18
N VAL A 195 -19.82 9.96 -29.47
CA VAL A 195 -19.57 9.01 -30.54
C VAL A 195 -19.30 7.66 -29.90
N ARG A 196 -20.02 6.64 -30.35
CA ARG A 196 -19.93 5.26 -29.88
C ARG A 196 -19.57 4.34 -31.04
N PHE A 197 -18.72 3.38 -30.76
CA PHE A 197 -18.40 2.26 -31.64
C PHE A 197 -18.82 0.99 -30.93
N ASP A 198 -19.68 0.21 -31.56
CA ASP A 198 -20.15 -1.08 -31.06
C ASP A 198 -19.51 -2.16 -31.95
N LEU A 199 -18.76 -3.09 -31.33
CA LEU A 199 -17.96 -4.11 -32.00
C LEU A 199 -18.45 -5.50 -31.60
N PRO A 200 -19.52 -5.99 -32.22
CA PRO A 200 -20.06 -7.32 -31.95
C PRO A 200 -19.17 -8.42 -32.56
N THR A 201 -19.07 -9.56 -31.88
CA THR A 201 -18.18 -10.67 -32.28
C THR A 201 -18.88 -11.80 -33.02
N GLY A 202 -20.22 -11.78 -33.08
CA GLY A 202 -21.02 -12.79 -33.80
C GLY A 202 -20.88 -14.21 -33.25
N GLY A 203 -20.47 -14.35 -31.98
CA GLY A 203 -20.30 -15.64 -31.31
C GLY A 203 -18.89 -16.26 -31.37
N GLY A 204 -17.92 -15.53 -31.94
CA GLY A 204 -16.50 -15.85 -31.82
C GLY A 204 -15.88 -15.30 -30.52
N VAL A 205 -14.61 -15.66 -30.26
CA VAL A 205 -13.79 -15.03 -29.20
C VAL A 205 -12.76 -14.12 -29.88
N GLY A 206 -12.88 -12.80 -29.75
CA GLY A 206 -11.97 -11.82 -30.37
C GLY A 206 -12.61 -10.46 -30.61
N VAL A 207 -11.91 -9.52 -31.25
CA VAL A 207 -12.48 -8.24 -31.72
C VAL A 207 -12.73 -8.35 -33.22
N GLY A 208 -14.00 -8.31 -33.64
CA GLY A 208 -14.41 -8.29 -35.04
C GLY A 208 -14.84 -6.89 -35.47
N PHE A 209 -14.54 -6.50 -36.72
CA PHE A 209 -14.94 -5.21 -37.28
C PHE A 209 -16.04 -5.33 -38.34
N ASP A 210 -16.36 -6.54 -38.80
CA ASP A 210 -17.30 -6.75 -39.90
C ASP A 210 -18.72 -6.30 -39.55
N GLY A 211 -19.13 -6.57 -38.30
CA GLY A 211 -20.42 -6.13 -37.75
C GLY A 211 -20.40 -4.79 -37.03
N MET A 212 -19.34 -3.97 -37.19
CA MET A 212 -19.14 -2.76 -36.39
C MET A 212 -20.26 -1.73 -36.61
N GLY A 213 -20.90 -1.33 -35.52
CA GLY A 213 -21.84 -0.22 -35.46
C GLY A 213 -21.18 1.10 -35.06
N ILE A 214 -21.71 2.21 -35.56
CA ILE A 214 -21.29 3.57 -35.15
C ILE A 214 -22.51 4.37 -34.70
N GLY A 215 -22.52 4.80 -33.45
CA GLY A 215 -23.54 5.65 -32.85
C GLY A 215 -23.09 7.10 -32.77
N LEU A 216 -23.91 8.03 -33.26
CA LEU A 216 -23.79 9.47 -33.04
C LEU A 216 -24.98 9.94 -32.21
N ARG A 217 -24.73 10.51 -31.02
CA ARG A 217 -25.80 10.85 -30.09
C ARG A 217 -25.68 12.28 -29.59
N ALA A 218 -26.81 12.98 -29.55
CA ALA A 218 -26.99 14.25 -28.88
C ALA A 218 -27.65 14.01 -27.52
N LEU A 219 -27.11 14.64 -26.49
CA LEU A 219 -27.49 14.44 -25.10
C LEU A 219 -27.96 15.76 -24.51
N ALA A 220 -29.07 15.71 -23.76
CA ALA A 220 -29.56 16.83 -22.99
C ALA A 220 -29.89 16.38 -21.56
N THR A 221 -29.46 17.18 -20.57
CA THR A 221 -29.78 16.93 -19.15
C THR A 221 -30.41 18.17 -18.55
N ALA A 222 -31.49 18.00 -17.79
CA ALA A 222 -32.04 18.99 -16.88
C ALA A 222 -31.88 18.49 -15.42
N ASP A 223 -31.01 19.12 -14.64
CA ASP A 223 -30.73 18.79 -13.25
C ASP A 223 -31.36 19.85 -12.31
N PHE A 224 -32.56 19.55 -11.80
CA PHE A 224 -33.33 20.51 -11.00
C PHE A 224 -32.76 20.71 -9.59
N ARG A 225 -31.81 19.87 -9.16
CA ARG A 225 -31.10 20.01 -7.88
C ARG A 225 -30.19 21.25 -7.85
N ALA A 226 -29.86 21.82 -9.01
CA ALA A 226 -29.05 23.04 -9.11
C ALA A 226 -29.79 24.32 -8.68
N ARG A 227 -31.10 24.24 -8.40
CA ARG A 227 -31.91 25.37 -7.90
C ARG A 227 -31.88 25.48 -6.37
N SER A 228 -32.24 26.66 -5.85
CA SER A 228 -32.39 26.92 -4.41
C SER A 228 -33.54 26.16 -3.76
N ASP A 229 -34.60 25.85 -4.53
CA ASP A 229 -35.68 24.92 -4.19
C ASP A 229 -35.33 23.53 -4.74
N ALA A 230 -34.46 22.80 -4.04
CA ALA A 230 -33.87 21.56 -4.53
C ALA A 230 -34.92 20.45 -4.74
N LEU A 231 -35.49 20.37 -5.95
CA LEU A 231 -36.26 19.23 -6.41
C LEU A 231 -35.27 18.10 -6.75
N PRO A 232 -35.32 16.94 -6.08
CA PRO A 232 -34.42 15.81 -6.33
C PRO A 232 -34.81 15.10 -7.63
N LEU A 233 -34.67 15.78 -8.76
CA LEU A 233 -35.06 15.28 -10.08
C LEU A 233 -34.00 15.64 -11.12
N ILE A 234 -33.59 14.63 -11.87
CA ILE A 234 -32.77 14.76 -13.06
C ILE A 234 -33.57 14.19 -14.22
N VAL A 235 -33.69 14.93 -15.31
CA VAL A 235 -34.30 14.48 -16.56
C VAL A 235 -33.24 14.43 -17.64
N ARG A 236 -33.20 13.34 -18.40
CA ARG A 236 -32.25 13.11 -19.48
C ARG A 236 -32.99 12.83 -20.77
N GLY A 237 -32.51 13.40 -21.87
CA GLY A 237 -32.99 13.16 -23.21
C GLY A 237 -31.83 12.77 -24.12
N VAL A 238 -32.04 11.77 -24.96
CA VAL A 238 -31.07 11.31 -25.96
C VAL A 238 -31.76 11.23 -27.31
N LEU A 239 -31.13 11.87 -28.30
CA LEU A 239 -31.45 11.71 -29.71
C LEU A 239 -30.22 11.11 -30.39
N GLY A 240 -30.33 9.91 -30.93
CA GLY A 240 -29.19 9.21 -31.51
C GLY A 240 -29.48 8.63 -32.89
N TYR A 241 -28.43 8.47 -33.69
CA TYR A 241 -28.46 7.65 -34.89
C TYR A 241 -27.36 6.60 -34.80
N THR A 242 -27.71 5.34 -34.99
CA THR A 242 -26.75 4.23 -35.05
C THR A 242 -26.74 3.64 -36.45
N PHE A 243 -25.58 3.70 -37.09
CA PHE A 243 -25.28 2.90 -38.27
C PHE A 243 -25.02 1.48 -37.78
N ASP A 244 -25.98 0.59 -37.93
CA ASP A 244 -25.84 -0.80 -37.51
C ASP A 244 -25.17 -1.59 -38.64
N ARG A 245 -24.38 -2.61 -38.35
CA ARG A 245 -23.85 -3.54 -39.36
C ARG A 245 -23.90 -5.00 -38.93
N THR A 246 -24.69 -5.30 -37.92
CA THR A 246 -24.77 -6.64 -37.32
C THR A 246 -25.22 -7.70 -38.33
N GLU A 247 -25.93 -7.34 -39.41
CA GLU A 247 -26.27 -8.25 -40.51
C GLU A 247 -25.04 -8.89 -41.15
N ARG A 248 -23.90 -8.21 -41.17
CA ARG A 248 -22.63 -8.75 -41.70
C ARG A 248 -22.13 -9.97 -40.93
N LEU A 249 -22.53 -10.13 -39.67
CA LEU A 249 -22.11 -11.26 -38.83
C LEU A 249 -22.70 -12.59 -39.31
N ILE A 250 -23.78 -12.55 -40.09
CA ILE A 250 -24.50 -13.74 -40.56
C ILE A 250 -24.36 -13.99 -42.07
N ASP A 251 -23.72 -13.10 -42.84
CA ASP A 251 -23.57 -13.22 -44.30
C ASP A 251 -23.01 -14.60 -44.73
N ASP A 252 -21.91 -15.05 -44.12
CA ASP A 252 -21.30 -16.35 -44.42
C ASP A 252 -22.19 -17.55 -44.08
N VAL A 253 -23.07 -17.39 -43.08
CA VAL A 253 -24.01 -18.44 -42.68
C VAL A 253 -25.18 -18.47 -43.65
N GLU A 254 -25.75 -17.31 -43.98
CA GLU A 254 -26.81 -17.18 -44.98
C GLU A 254 -26.36 -17.69 -46.34
N ASP A 255 -25.15 -17.33 -46.78
CA ASP A 255 -24.60 -17.74 -48.07
C ASP A 255 -24.42 -19.25 -48.18
N ARG A 256 -23.91 -19.89 -47.14
CA ARG A 256 -23.78 -21.35 -47.09
C ARG A 256 -25.13 -22.04 -47.05
N ARG A 257 -26.07 -21.55 -46.26
CA ARG A 257 -27.43 -22.12 -46.17
C ARG A 257 -28.19 -21.95 -47.48
N TYR A 258 -28.08 -20.79 -48.11
CA TYR A 258 -28.66 -20.54 -49.43
C TYR A 258 -28.04 -21.45 -50.49
N ALA A 259 -26.71 -21.56 -50.55
CA ALA A 259 -26.04 -22.48 -51.48
C ALA A 259 -26.43 -23.95 -51.27
N ALA A 260 -26.71 -24.34 -50.02
CA ALA A 260 -27.16 -25.69 -49.69
C ALA A 260 -28.57 -26.03 -50.21
N LEU A 261 -29.38 -25.03 -50.59
CA LEU A 261 -30.68 -25.24 -51.23
C LEU A 261 -30.54 -25.76 -52.66
N GLY A 262 -29.38 -25.59 -53.30
CA GLY A 262 -29.11 -26.08 -54.65
C GLY A 262 -30.12 -25.56 -55.68
N ASP A 263 -30.67 -26.47 -56.49
CA ASP A 263 -31.63 -26.15 -57.54
C ASP A 263 -33.01 -25.70 -56.99
N ASP A 264 -33.29 -25.96 -55.71
CA ASP A 264 -34.53 -25.53 -55.06
C ASP A 264 -34.46 -24.08 -54.55
N ALA A 265 -33.31 -23.41 -54.64
CA ALA A 265 -33.14 -22.03 -54.20
C ALA A 265 -34.05 -21.07 -55.02
N LEU A 266 -34.92 -20.33 -54.33
CA LEU A 266 -35.59 -19.19 -54.94
C LEU A 266 -34.60 -18.03 -55.07
N PRO A 267 -34.81 -17.03 -55.97
CA PRO A 267 -34.08 -15.78 -55.91
C PRO A 267 -34.04 -15.23 -54.48
N ARG A 268 -32.91 -14.67 -54.04
CA ARG A 268 -32.72 -14.28 -52.62
C ARG A 268 -33.77 -13.33 -52.07
N ASP A 269 -34.27 -12.45 -52.92
CA ASP A 269 -35.34 -11.49 -52.62
C ASP A 269 -36.73 -12.13 -52.54
N GLU A 270 -36.87 -13.38 -52.99
CA GLU A 270 -38.08 -14.20 -52.95
C GLU A 270 -37.95 -15.40 -52.00
N GLU A 271 -36.81 -15.58 -51.34
CA GLU A 271 -36.56 -16.75 -50.48
C GLU A 271 -37.35 -16.67 -49.16
N THR A 272 -38.20 -17.66 -48.94
CA THR A 272 -39.16 -17.69 -47.84
C THR A 272 -38.73 -18.56 -46.67
N ARG A 273 -37.77 -19.48 -46.84
CA ARG A 273 -37.42 -20.54 -45.86
C ARG A 273 -36.58 -20.08 -44.66
N HIS A 274 -36.54 -18.79 -44.37
CA HIS A 274 -35.85 -18.21 -43.20
C HIS A 274 -34.43 -18.76 -43.00
N LEU A 275 -33.46 -18.26 -43.77
CA LEU A 275 -32.06 -18.73 -43.69
C LEU A 275 -31.43 -18.52 -42.32
N ILE A 276 -31.95 -17.60 -41.51
CA ILE A 276 -31.55 -17.36 -40.12
C ILE A 276 -32.79 -17.47 -39.24
N ASN A 277 -32.68 -18.28 -38.18
CA ASN A 277 -33.81 -18.50 -37.28
C ASN A 277 -33.97 -17.33 -36.27
N PRO A 278 -35.12 -17.22 -35.59
CA PRO A 278 -35.36 -16.19 -34.59
C PRO A 278 -34.35 -16.18 -33.43
N MET A 279 -33.88 -17.38 -33.03
CA MET A 279 -32.91 -17.54 -31.95
C MET A 279 -31.54 -16.96 -32.30
N GLU A 280 -31.07 -17.14 -33.53
CA GLU A 280 -29.84 -16.55 -34.05
C GLU A 280 -29.92 -15.02 -34.06
N ARG A 281 -31.04 -14.44 -34.51
CA ARG A 281 -31.25 -12.98 -34.45
C ARG A 281 -31.30 -12.44 -33.03
N PHE A 282 -32.06 -13.07 -32.15
CA PHE A 282 -32.16 -12.65 -30.74
C PHE A 282 -30.85 -12.84 -29.97
N GLY A 283 -30.21 -13.99 -30.15
CA GLY A 283 -29.01 -14.41 -29.43
C GLY A 283 -27.77 -13.61 -29.81
N LEU A 284 -27.66 -13.18 -31.07
CA LEU A 284 -26.55 -12.39 -31.59
C LEU A 284 -26.88 -10.90 -31.75
N GLY A 285 -28.13 -10.49 -31.51
CA GLY A 285 -28.57 -9.10 -31.65
C GLY A 285 -28.47 -8.60 -33.10
N ILE A 286 -28.94 -9.40 -34.06
CA ILE A 286 -28.84 -9.08 -35.49
C ILE A 286 -30.02 -8.23 -35.92
N ASP A 287 -29.71 -7.07 -36.48
CA ASP A 287 -30.64 -6.13 -37.08
C ASP A 287 -30.20 -5.82 -38.53
N ARG A 288 -31.17 -5.67 -39.45
CA ARG A 288 -30.92 -5.33 -40.87
C ARG A 288 -31.28 -3.88 -41.20
N THR A 289 -31.29 -3.04 -40.18
CA THR A 289 -31.69 -1.64 -40.24
C THR A 289 -30.77 -0.80 -39.36
N ASP A 290 -30.56 0.44 -39.75
CA ASP A 290 -30.03 1.44 -38.83
C ASP A 290 -31.10 1.85 -37.81
N PHE A 291 -30.72 2.56 -36.76
CA PHE A 291 -31.65 3.01 -35.73
C PHE A 291 -31.58 4.51 -35.48
N LEU A 292 -32.75 5.15 -35.47
CA LEU A 292 -32.96 6.44 -34.83
C LEU A 292 -33.44 6.20 -33.40
N HIS A 293 -32.67 6.64 -32.42
CA HIS A 293 -32.95 6.48 -31.01
C HIS A 293 -33.64 7.72 -30.45
N LEU A 294 -34.82 7.53 -29.85
CA LEU A 294 -35.54 8.52 -29.07
C LEU A 294 -35.63 8.01 -27.63
N GLU A 295 -34.86 8.62 -26.73
CA GLU A 295 -34.80 8.15 -25.35
C GLU A 295 -35.04 9.31 -24.38
N VAL A 296 -35.81 9.04 -23.33
CA VAL A 296 -36.06 9.98 -22.24
C VAL A 296 -36.03 9.23 -20.92
N GLY A 297 -35.46 9.84 -19.89
CA GLY A 297 -35.39 9.24 -18.58
C GLY A 297 -35.45 10.26 -17.46
N ALA A 298 -35.88 9.80 -16.30
CA ALA A 298 -35.90 10.55 -15.07
C ALA A 298 -35.25 9.73 -13.95
N GLU A 299 -34.49 10.40 -13.09
CA GLU A 299 -33.88 9.84 -11.91
C GLU A 299 -34.10 10.79 -10.74
N ALA A 300 -34.45 10.25 -9.57
CA ALA A 300 -34.80 11.06 -8.40
C ALA A 300 -33.88 10.76 -7.21
N PRO A 301 -32.69 11.41 -7.10
CA PRO A 301 -31.75 11.11 -6.03
C PRO A 301 -32.24 11.66 -4.68
N ILE A 302 -32.65 10.76 -3.79
CA ILE A 302 -33.13 11.08 -2.44
C ILE A 302 -32.00 10.78 -1.46
N GLU A 303 -31.61 11.81 -0.70
CA GLU A 303 -30.64 11.67 0.39
C GLU A 303 -31.33 10.99 1.59
N LEU A 304 -30.71 9.92 2.07
CA LEU A 304 -31.11 9.12 3.23
C LEU A 304 -30.11 9.34 4.37
N PRO A 305 -30.45 8.97 5.63
CA PRO A 305 -29.52 9.07 6.75
C PRO A 305 -28.18 8.38 6.47
N LYS A 306 -27.11 8.89 7.08
CA LYS A 306 -25.72 8.39 6.93
C LYS A 306 -25.18 8.54 5.50
N ASP A 307 -25.43 9.65 4.81
CA ASP A 307 -24.85 9.93 3.48
C ASP A 307 -25.12 8.85 2.41
N THR A 308 -26.22 8.11 2.58
CA THR A 308 -26.71 7.14 1.60
C THR A 308 -27.61 7.85 0.62
N VAL A 309 -27.49 7.57 -0.68
CA VAL A 309 -28.39 8.13 -1.69
C VAL A 309 -29.18 7.02 -2.34
N LEU A 310 -30.51 7.11 -2.33
CA LEU A 310 -31.39 6.23 -3.09
C LEU A 310 -31.98 7.00 -4.26
N ALA A 311 -31.71 6.54 -5.48
CA ALA A 311 -32.15 7.16 -6.71
C ALA A 311 -33.06 6.20 -7.49
N PRO A 312 -34.39 6.27 -7.31
CA PRO A 312 -35.34 5.65 -8.23
C PRO A 312 -35.16 6.22 -9.63
N LEU A 313 -35.27 5.36 -10.64
CA LEU A 313 -35.10 5.71 -12.05
C LEU A 313 -36.21 5.12 -12.91
N LEU A 314 -36.54 5.85 -13.96
CA LEU A 314 -37.48 5.50 -15.02
C LEU A 314 -36.87 5.94 -16.35
N GLU A 315 -36.70 5.03 -17.29
CA GLU A 315 -36.18 5.34 -18.62
C GLU A 315 -37.09 4.73 -19.68
N TYR A 316 -37.36 5.47 -20.74
CA TYR A 316 -38.10 5.01 -21.91
C TYR A 316 -37.21 5.16 -23.14
N ARG A 317 -37.13 4.09 -23.92
CA ARG A 317 -36.32 4.00 -25.13
C ARG A 317 -37.19 3.57 -26.28
N TRP A 318 -37.12 4.29 -27.38
CA TRP A 318 -37.74 3.91 -28.64
C TRP A 318 -36.66 3.89 -29.72
N ASN A 319 -36.35 2.70 -30.19
CA ASN A 319 -35.47 2.47 -31.32
C ASN A 319 -36.34 2.41 -32.57
N VAL A 320 -36.29 3.46 -33.39
CA VAL A 320 -37.01 3.53 -34.66
C VAL A 320 -36.10 2.94 -35.74
N PRO A 321 -36.43 1.77 -36.31
CA PRO A 321 -35.67 1.19 -37.40
C PRO A 321 -35.81 2.08 -38.64
N VAL A 322 -34.69 2.45 -39.22
CA VAL A 322 -34.56 3.32 -40.39
C VAL A 322 -33.50 2.74 -41.34
N ASN A 323 -33.43 3.26 -42.57
CA ASN A 323 -32.43 2.85 -43.58
C ASN A 323 -32.26 1.31 -43.67
N ARG A 324 -33.26 0.66 -44.26
CA ARG A 324 -33.24 -0.79 -44.47
C ARG A 324 -32.10 -1.19 -45.42
N GLN A 325 -31.21 -2.06 -44.97
CA GLN A 325 -29.90 -2.29 -45.58
C GLN A 325 -29.93 -3.33 -46.72
N GLY A 326 -30.62 -3.02 -47.81
CA GLY A 326 -30.61 -3.85 -49.03
C GLY A 326 -31.28 -5.23 -48.89
N TYR A 327 -31.85 -5.57 -47.72
CA TYR A 327 -32.61 -6.78 -47.51
C TYR A 327 -34.05 -6.62 -48.03
N VAL A 328 -34.56 -7.56 -48.81
CA VAL A 328 -35.97 -7.62 -49.23
C VAL A 328 -36.65 -8.76 -48.45
N CYS A 329 -37.74 -8.45 -47.76
CA CYS A 329 -38.45 -9.45 -46.96
C CYS A 329 -39.55 -10.05 -47.81
N ALA A 330 -39.37 -11.32 -48.16
CA ALA A 330 -40.41 -12.16 -48.73
C ALA A 330 -41.35 -12.62 -47.61
N ALA A 331 -42.44 -11.89 -47.39
CA ALA A 331 -43.44 -12.24 -46.39
C ALA A 331 -44.07 -13.60 -46.71
N VAL A 332 -44.25 -14.44 -45.68
CA VAL A 332 -45.05 -15.66 -45.75
C VAL A 332 -46.27 -15.46 -44.86
N ASP A 333 -47.46 -15.42 -45.46
CA ASP A 333 -48.72 -15.28 -44.72
C ASP A 333 -49.18 -16.64 -44.17
N GLU A 334 -48.34 -17.25 -43.33
CA GLU A 334 -48.62 -18.52 -42.64
C GLU A 334 -48.49 -18.37 -41.11
N PRO A 335 -49.36 -19.04 -40.32
CA PRO A 335 -49.30 -18.95 -38.86
C PRO A 335 -47.98 -19.48 -38.30
N GLY A 336 -47.25 -18.62 -37.57
CA GLY A 336 -45.97 -18.97 -36.95
C GLY A 336 -44.73 -18.57 -37.74
N GLU A 337 -44.90 -18.04 -38.95
CA GLU A 337 -43.83 -17.41 -39.72
C GLU A 337 -43.65 -15.93 -39.31
N ASP A 338 -42.42 -15.43 -39.38
CA ASP A 338 -42.10 -14.05 -39.06
C ASP A 338 -42.61 -13.09 -40.14
N GLY A 339 -43.16 -11.96 -39.69
CA GLY A 339 -43.63 -10.89 -40.56
C GLY A 339 -42.50 -10.05 -41.15
N CYS A 340 -42.88 -9.08 -41.98
CA CYS A 340 -41.97 -8.06 -42.48
C CYS A 340 -42.18 -6.75 -41.72
N LEU A 341 -41.10 -6.00 -41.52
CA LEU A 341 -41.14 -4.69 -40.85
C LEU A 341 -42.10 -3.69 -41.55
N ALA A 342 -42.30 -3.81 -42.86
CA ALA A 342 -43.22 -2.98 -43.64
C ALA A 342 -44.70 -3.16 -43.22
N ASP A 343 -45.07 -4.36 -42.77
CA ASP A 343 -46.44 -4.72 -42.40
C ASP A 343 -46.72 -4.41 -40.92
N GLU A 344 -45.79 -4.78 -40.04
CA GLU A 344 -45.91 -4.59 -38.59
C GLU A 344 -45.68 -3.14 -38.12
N ARG A 345 -45.00 -2.31 -38.94
CA ARG A 345 -44.75 -0.89 -38.70
C ARG A 345 -44.28 -0.63 -37.26
N VAL A 346 -45.00 0.21 -36.52
CA VAL A 346 -44.64 0.65 -35.15
C VAL A 346 -44.75 -0.49 -34.12
N ALA A 347 -45.55 -1.53 -34.38
CA ALA A 347 -45.71 -2.65 -33.45
C ALA A 347 -44.46 -3.52 -33.32
N ALA A 348 -43.58 -3.49 -34.34
CA ALA A 348 -42.29 -4.16 -34.35
C ALA A 348 -41.12 -3.26 -33.92
N HIS A 349 -41.31 -1.94 -33.80
CA HIS A 349 -40.23 -1.04 -33.37
C HIS A 349 -39.82 -1.33 -31.94
N PRO A 350 -38.54 -1.64 -31.62
CA PRO A 350 -38.15 -1.97 -30.26
C PRO A 350 -38.35 -0.78 -29.32
N MET A 351 -39.27 -0.94 -28.37
CA MET A 351 -39.56 0.02 -27.32
C MET A 351 -39.35 -0.65 -25.96
N THR A 352 -38.64 0.02 -25.05
CA THR A 352 -38.34 -0.55 -23.74
C THR A 352 -38.56 0.50 -22.66
N LEU A 353 -39.25 0.09 -21.60
CA LEU A 353 -39.39 0.84 -20.37
C LEU A 353 -38.49 0.20 -19.30
N THR A 354 -37.54 0.95 -18.77
CA THR A 354 -36.69 0.53 -17.67
C THR A 354 -37.14 1.19 -16.38
N LEU A 355 -37.40 0.37 -15.37
CA LEU A 355 -37.76 0.79 -14.02
C LEU A 355 -36.69 0.31 -13.05
N GLY A 356 -36.22 1.13 -12.13
CA GLY A 356 -35.21 0.68 -11.19
C GLY A 356 -34.98 1.61 -10.03
N ALA A 357 -34.05 1.22 -9.19
CA ALA A 357 -33.50 2.06 -8.16
C ALA A 357 -32.01 1.76 -7.97
N ARG A 358 -31.29 2.81 -7.64
CA ARG A 358 -29.85 2.79 -7.45
C ARG A 358 -29.53 3.32 -6.06
N ALA A 359 -28.79 2.55 -5.29
CA ALA A 359 -28.36 2.92 -3.96
C ALA A 359 -26.86 3.18 -3.97
N ARG A 360 -26.44 4.34 -3.45
CA ARG A 360 -25.05 4.66 -3.17
C ARG A 360 -24.79 4.48 -1.68
N MET A 361 -23.72 3.77 -1.35
CA MET A 361 -23.33 3.51 0.03
C MET A 361 -22.57 4.71 0.65
N PRO A 362 -22.64 4.90 1.98
CA PRO A 362 -21.93 5.97 2.69
C PRO A 362 -20.42 5.90 2.47
N ASP A 363 -19.75 7.05 2.40
CA ASP A 363 -18.28 7.21 2.43
C ASP A 363 -17.47 6.29 1.49
N SER A 364 -18.14 5.74 0.48
CA SER A 364 -17.58 4.79 -0.45
C SER A 364 -17.94 5.19 -1.87
N GLY A 365 -17.08 4.82 -2.83
CA GLY A 365 -17.40 4.89 -4.25
C GLY A 365 -18.46 3.87 -4.68
N LEU A 366 -18.89 3.00 -3.77
CA LEU A 366 -19.70 1.82 -4.05
C LEU A 366 -21.17 2.18 -4.29
N HIS A 367 -21.74 1.57 -5.32
CA HIS A 367 -23.15 1.68 -5.64
C HIS A 367 -23.71 0.36 -6.14
N ALA A 368 -24.98 0.13 -5.86
CA ALA A 368 -25.74 -1.02 -6.33
C ALA A 368 -26.98 -0.53 -7.09
N THR A 369 -27.32 -1.19 -8.20
CA THR A 369 -28.52 -0.91 -8.99
C THR A 369 -29.34 -2.18 -9.16
N LEU A 370 -30.64 -2.06 -8.93
CA LEU A 370 -31.64 -3.06 -9.27
C LEU A 370 -32.56 -2.42 -10.32
N ALA A 371 -32.66 -3.02 -11.50
CA ALA A 371 -33.52 -2.51 -12.57
C ALA A 371 -34.24 -3.65 -13.29
N ILE A 372 -35.39 -3.35 -13.89
CA ILE A 372 -36.11 -4.24 -14.78
C ILE A 372 -36.39 -3.50 -16.08
N ASP A 373 -35.97 -4.10 -17.20
CA ASP A 373 -36.46 -3.69 -18.51
C ASP A 373 -37.78 -4.38 -18.78
N VAL A 374 -38.72 -3.66 -19.38
CA VAL A 374 -40.01 -4.15 -19.86
C VAL A 374 -40.12 -3.78 -21.34
N GLY A 375 -40.01 -4.78 -22.21
CA GLY A 375 -40.25 -4.58 -23.64
C GLY A 375 -41.71 -4.20 -23.87
N LEU A 376 -41.98 -3.14 -24.65
CA LEU A 376 -43.32 -2.64 -24.94
C LEU A 376 -43.88 -3.11 -26.29
N THR A 377 -43.03 -3.64 -27.16
CA THR A 377 -43.31 -4.04 -28.55
C THR A 377 -42.40 -5.21 -28.92
N GLY A 378 -42.70 -5.95 -29.99
CA GLY A 378 -41.88 -7.09 -30.43
C GLY A 378 -41.69 -8.20 -29.39
N ARG A 379 -42.71 -8.44 -28.54
CA ARG A 379 -42.57 -9.25 -27.28
C ARG A 379 -43.03 -10.70 -27.39
N LYS A 380 -43.55 -11.09 -28.56
CA LYS A 380 -44.22 -12.37 -28.83
C LYS A 380 -43.83 -12.82 -30.23
N ALA A 381 -43.89 -14.13 -30.46
CA ALA A 381 -43.60 -14.74 -31.76
C ALA A 381 -44.42 -14.10 -32.90
N SER A 382 -45.69 -13.79 -32.67
CA SER A 382 -46.56 -13.15 -33.67
C SER A 382 -46.19 -11.71 -34.03
N GLN A 383 -45.18 -11.12 -33.37
CA GLN A 383 -44.69 -9.76 -33.63
C GLN A 383 -43.21 -9.78 -34.04
N ALA A 384 -42.63 -10.96 -34.20
CA ALA A 384 -41.28 -11.10 -34.71
C ALA A 384 -41.26 -10.73 -36.19
N VAL A 385 -40.26 -9.95 -36.58
CA VAL A 385 -40.05 -9.54 -37.97
C VAL A 385 -38.67 -9.98 -38.43
N ARG A 386 -38.54 -10.37 -39.69
CA ARG A 386 -37.28 -10.90 -40.25
C ARG A 386 -36.10 -9.93 -40.15
N GLU A 387 -36.39 -8.64 -40.13
CA GLU A 387 -35.39 -7.58 -40.19
C GLU A 387 -34.80 -7.17 -38.83
N LEU A 388 -35.43 -7.54 -37.71
CA LEU A 388 -35.05 -7.05 -36.38
C LEU A 388 -34.85 -8.19 -35.38
N ALA A 389 -33.97 -7.95 -34.42
CA ALA A 389 -33.88 -8.78 -33.23
C ALA A 389 -35.13 -8.63 -32.35
N ALA A 390 -35.62 -9.74 -31.80
CA ALA A 390 -36.79 -9.72 -30.92
C ALA A 390 -36.52 -8.95 -29.62
N ASN A 391 -37.49 -8.18 -29.15
CA ASN A 391 -37.34 -7.40 -27.94
C ASN A 391 -37.77 -8.21 -26.72
N ALA A 392 -36.85 -8.43 -25.78
CA ALA A 392 -37.12 -9.22 -24.58
C ALA A 392 -38.31 -8.61 -23.79
N PRO A 393 -39.38 -9.38 -23.52
CA PRO A 393 -40.56 -8.87 -22.82
C PRO A 393 -40.26 -8.33 -21.43
N TRP A 394 -39.27 -8.90 -20.76
CA TRP A 394 -38.73 -8.39 -19.52
C TRP A 394 -37.25 -8.77 -19.39
N ARG A 395 -36.49 -8.05 -18.56
CA ARG A 395 -35.15 -8.49 -18.13
C ARG A 395 -34.81 -7.88 -16.78
N LEU A 396 -34.47 -8.72 -15.81
CA LEU A 396 -34.01 -8.27 -14.49
C LEU A 396 -32.52 -8.00 -14.51
N TRP A 397 -32.11 -6.85 -13.99
CA TRP A 397 -30.71 -6.43 -13.88
C TRP A 397 -30.29 -6.22 -12.43
N LEU A 398 -29.11 -6.77 -12.12
CA LEU A 398 -28.38 -6.53 -10.89
C LEU A 398 -27.03 -5.91 -11.27
N ALA A 399 -26.72 -4.73 -10.75
CA ALA A 399 -25.44 -4.10 -11.00
C ALA A 399 -24.75 -3.65 -9.73
N LEU A 400 -23.43 -3.80 -9.70
CA LEU A 400 -22.55 -3.27 -8.68
C LEU A 400 -21.51 -2.41 -9.39
N GLY A 401 -21.26 -1.21 -8.89
CA GLY A 401 -20.23 -0.36 -9.45
C GLY A 401 -19.50 0.44 -8.39
N TYR A 402 -18.40 1.03 -8.83
CA TYR A 402 -17.48 1.77 -7.99
C TYR A 402 -17.02 3.05 -8.71
N THR A 403 -17.01 4.16 -8.00
CA THR A 403 -16.47 5.44 -8.47
C THR A 403 -15.23 5.79 -7.66
N PHE A 404 -14.09 5.86 -8.34
CA PHE A 404 -12.82 6.25 -7.78
C PHE A 404 -12.56 7.73 -8.07
N ASP A 405 -12.42 8.53 -7.02
CA ASP A 405 -12.05 9.93 -7.11
C ASP A 405 -10.60 10.10 -6.60
N PRO A 406 -9.61 10.27 -7.50
CA PRO A 406 -8.21 10.42 -7.09
C PRO A 406 -7.92 11.74 -6.36
N ARG A 407 -8.87 12.68 -6.33
CA ARG A 407 -8.73 13.96 -5.62
C ARG A 407 -8.96 13.80 -4.12
N LYS A 408 -9.66 12.74 -3.68
CA LYS A 408 -9.73 12.42 -2.25
C LYS A 408 -8.40 11.81 -1.85
N PRO A 409 -7.61 12.45 -0.96
CA PRO A 409 -6.44 11.80 -0.42
C PRO A 409 -6.87 10.47 0.22
N PRO A 410 -6.04 9.41 0.18
CA PRO A 410 -6.33 8.20 0.92
C PRO A 410 -6.65 8.61 2.36
N GLN A 411 -7.77 8.12 2.90
CA GLN A 411 -8.08 8.39 4.31
C GLN A 411 -6.83 8.00 5.11
N PRO A 412 -6.28 8.90 5.93
CA PRO A 412 -5.19 8.50 6.80
C PRO A 412 -5.65 7.25 7.53
N PRO A 413 -4.79 6.20 7.65
CA PRO A 413 -5.17 5.02 8.42
C PRO A 413 -5.76 5.51 9.73
N PRO A 414 -6.84 4.87 10.25
CA PRO A 414 -7.45 5.31 11.49
C PRO A 414 -6.31 5.43 12.48
N ILE A 415 -6.01 6.69 12.84
CA ILE A 415 -5.15 6.94 13.98
C ILE A 415 -5.99 6.29 15.06
N GLU A 416 -5.58 5.10 15.52
CA GLU A 416 -5.93 4.65 16.83
C GLU A 416 -5.47 5.80 17.71
N ARG A 417 -6.41 6.73 17.96
CA ARG A 417 -6.29 7.65 19.07
C ARG A 417 -6.17 6.68 20.21
N GLU A 418 -4.96 6.56 20.73
CA GLU A 418 -4.79 6.08 22.08
C GLU A 418 -5.87 6.80 22.86
N ARG A 419 -6.84 6.00 23.33
CA ARG A 419 -7.85 6.51 24.22
C ARG A 419 -7.02 7.14 25.32
N LEU A 420 -7.12 8.46 25.47
CA LEU A 420 -6.78 9.11 26.73
C LEU A 420 -7.76 8.49 27.72
N VAL A 421 -7.40 7.31 28.23
CA VAL A 421 -7.87 6.82 29.49
C VAL A 421 -7.53 7.95 30.43
N GLU A 422 -8.54 8.56 31.05
CA GLU A 422 -8.31 9.37 32.22
C GLU A 422 -7.53 8.48 33.19
N VAL A 423 -6.22 8.67 33.21
CA VAL A 423 -5.33 7.99 34.15
C VAL A 423 -5.80 8.49 35.51
N PRO A 424 -6.34 7.63 36.39
CA PRO A 424 -6.52 8.05 37.78
C PRO A 424 -5.14 8.46 38.27
N VAL A 425 -5.02 9.68 38.80
CA VAL A 425 -3.76 10.27 39.29
C VAL A 425 -2.96 9.19 40.00
N VAL A 426 -1.92 8.70 39.33
CA VAL A 426 -1.00 7.72 39.88
C VAL A 426 -0.31 8.43 41.04
N PRO A 427 -0.31 7.88 42.27
CA PRO A 427 0.49 8.45 43.35
C PRO A 427 1.94 8.53 42.87
N ASP A 428 2.59 9.67 43.13
CA ASP A 428 3.94 9.98 42.66
C ASP A 428 4.85 8.76 42.66
N ALA A 429 5.58 8.57 41.57
CA ALA A 429 6.48 7.44 41.37
C ALA A 429 7.30 7.17 42.64
N PRO A 430 7.48 5.90 43.04
CA PRO A 430 8.16 5.57 44.29
C PRO A 430 9.56 6.22 44.29
N PRO A 431 9.99 6.79 45.42
CA PRO A 431 11.25 7.50 45.49
C PRO A 431 12.43 6.56 45.19
N GLU A 432 13.26 6.89 44.20
CA GLU A 432 14.43 6.11 43.80
C GLU A 432 15.73 6.93 43.98
N GLY A 433 16.87 6.24 44.07
CA GLY A 433 18.19 6.86 44.20
C GLY A 433 19.30 6.09 43.48
N ARG A 434 20.44 6.73 43.21
CA ARG A 434 21.65 6.09 42.66
C ARG A 434 22.76 5.99 43.70
N VAL A 435 23.66 5.03 43.52
CA VAL A 435 24.91 4.93 44.24
C VAL A 435 26.02 5.49 43.36
N ILE A 436 26.62 6.60 43.79
CA ILE A 436 27.76 7.26 43.14
C ILE A 436 29.01 6.85 43.91
N GLY A 437 29.77 5.91 43.37
CA GLY A 437 30.90 5.31 44.07
C GLY A 437 32.25 5.72 43.53
N ARG A 438 33.28 5.65 44.38
CA ARG A 438 34.69 5.74 44.00
C ARG A 438 35.46 4.56 44.55
N ILE A 439 36.26 3.91 43.71
CA ILE A 439 37.05 2.73 44.07
C ILE A 439 38.52 3.13 44.19
N VAL A 440 39.09 2.90 45.37
CA VAL A 440 40.46 3.30 45.72
C VAL A 440 41.25 2.13 46.28
N GLU A 441 42.57 2.20 46.16
CA GLU A 441 43.47 1.22 46.75
C GLU A 441 43.55 1.40 48.27
N ARG A 442 43.35 0.31 49.03
CA ARG A 442 43.32 0.28 50.50
C ARG A 442 44.54 0.97 51.11
N GLY A 443 44.30 1.94 51.99
CA GLY A 443 45.35 2.72 52.64
C GLY A 443 45.94 3.86 51.79
N THR A 444 45.40 4.10 50.59
CA THR A 444 45.79 5.19 49.70
C THR A 444 44.55 5.90 49.12
N ASN A 445 44.75 7.05 48.46
CA ASN A 445 43.72 7.72 47.65
C ASN A 445 43.89 7.44 46.15
N ASN A 446 44.70 6.44 45.77
CA ASN A 446 44.95 6.12 44.38
C ASN A 446 43.72 5.39 43.80
N PRO A 447 43.19 5.83 42.66
CA PRO A 447 42.03 5.19 42.06
C PRO A 447 42.39 3.84 41.45
N VAL A 448 41.52 2.85 41.66
CA VAL A 448 41.61 1.56 40.96
C VAL A 448 40.96 1.72 39.60
N ARG A 449 41.77 1.67 38.54
CA ARG A 449 41.29 1.92 37.18
C ARG A 449 40.45 0.75 36.68
N ALA A 450 39.36 1.05 35.99
CA ALA A 450 38.60 0.08 35.21
C ALA A 450 38.05 -1.12 36.00
N ALA A 451 37.84 -0.97 37.31
CA ALA A 451 37.24 -2.02 38.14
C ALA A 451 35.79 -2.34 37.69
N ILE A 452 35.41 -3.61 37.81
CA ILE A 452 34.05 -4.09 37.55
C ILE A 452 33.28 -4.03 38.88
N VAL A 453 32.07 -3.47 38.84
CA VAL A 453 31.16 -3.30 39.98
C VAL A 453 29.92 -4.14 39.73
N ASN A 454 29.72 -5.16 40.54
CA ASN A 454 28.57 -6.06 40.47
C ASN A 454 27.62 -5.83 41.65
N PHE A 455 26.31 -5.84 41.41
CA PHE A 455 25.29 -5.64 42.44
C PHE A 455 24.79 -7.00 42.91
N THR A 456 25.28 -7.50 44.05
CA THR A 456 25.05 -8.91 44.44
C THR A 456 23.65 -9.19 44.96
N ASP A 457 22.96 -8.16 45.46
CA ASP A 457 21.60 -8.23 45.99
C ASP A 457 20.54 -7.80 44.95
N ARG A 458 20.95 -7.55 43.71
CA ARG A 458 20.09 -7.03 42.65
C ARG A 458 20.37 -7.74 41.31
N GLU A 459 19.48 -7.57 40.33
CA GLU A 459 19.53 -8.30 39.04
C GLU A 459 20.19 -7.50 37.90
N GLU A 460 20.72 -6.30 38.17
CA GLU A 460 21.26 -5.44 37.14
C GLU A 460 22.66 -5.88 36.68
N THR A 461 22.98 -5.48 35.45
CA THR A 461 24.26 -5.77 34.83
C THR A 461 25.41 -5.07 35.54
N ALA A 462 26.54 -5.77 35.66
CA ALA A 462 27.75 -5.20 36.22
C ALA A 462 28.23 -3.98 35.43
N LEU A 463 28.71 -2.96 36.14
CA LEU A 463 29.22 -1.73 35.57
C LEU A 463 30.74 -1.72 35.58
N ARG A 464 31.34 -1.00 34.63
CA ARG A 464 32.78 -0.73 34.63
C ARG A 464 33.03 0.68 35.15
N ALA A 465 33.83 0.80 36.19
CA ALA A 465 34.28 2.09 36.71
C ALA A 465 35.15 2.83 35.68
N ALA A 466 35.09 4.16 35.72
CA ALA A 466 35.92 5.03 34.90
C ALA A 466 37.42 4.88 35.26
N GLU A 467 38.30 5.48 34.45
CA GLU A 467 39.75 5.42 34.68
C GLU A 467 40.19 6.12 35.98
N ASP A 468 39.36 6.99 36.54
CA ASP A 468 39.57 7.65 37.83
C ASP A 468 38.93 6.88 39.00
N GLY A 469 38.44 5.67 38.75
CA GLY A 469 37.83 4.78 39.75
C GLY A 469 36.38 5.14 40.10
N THR A 470 35.75 6.10 39.43
CA THR A 470 34.38 6.51 39.72
C THR A 470 33.35 5.65 38.97
N PHE A 471 32.16 5.47 39.56
CA PHE A 471 31.02 4.84 38.89
C PHE A 471 29.70 5.44 39.39
N THR A 472 28.63 5.26 38.61
CA THR A 472 27.27 5.67 38.98
C THR A 472 26.33 4.52 38.65
N SER A 473 25.61 4.01 39.66
CA SER A 473 24.69 2.89 39.49
C SER A 473 23.42 3.27 38.73
N TYR A 474 22.60 2.26 38.44
CA TYR A 474 21.20 2.44 38.10
C TYR A 474 20.41 3.09 39.25
N ARG A 475 19.18 3.49 38.97
CA ARG A 475 18.24 3.95 40.00
C ARG A 475 17.66 2.72 40.70
N PHE A 476 17.76 2.67 42.02
CA PHE A 476 17.21 1.60 42.83
C PHE A 476 16.17 2.14 43.83
N PRO A 477 15.19 1.32 44.23
CA PRO A 477 14.29 1.65 45.33
C PRO A 477 15.05 1.74 46.67
N PRO A 478 14.47 2.39 47.70
CA PRO A 478 15.09 2.57 49.00
C PRO A 478 15.44 1.22 49.63
N GLY A 479 16.62 1.15 50.25
CA GLY A 479 17.15 -0.09 50.81
C GLY A 479 18.66 -0.20 50.68
N GLU A 480 19.21 -1.29 51.21
CA GLU A 480 20.63 -1.60 51.06
C GLU A 480 20.93 -2.02 49.61
N VAL A 481 22.17 -1.75 49.21
CA VAL A 481 22.77 -2.12 47.93
C VAL A 481 24.16 -2.64 48.24
N THR A 482 24.43 -3.89 47.87
CA THR A 482 25.71 -4.55 48.10
C THR A 482 26.48 -4.66 46.80
N LEU A 483 27.69 -4.10 46.80
CA LEU A 483 28.56 -3.98 45.65
C LEU A 483 29.76 -4.91 45.81
N LEU A 484 29.95 -5.81 44.86
CA LEU A 484 31.18 -6.60 44.72
C LEU A 484 32.06 -5.96 43.64
N THR A 485 33.28 -5.56 44.03
CA THR A 485 34.25 -4.93 43.13
C THR A 485 35.38 -5.90 42.76
N LEU A 486 35.69 -5.96 41.47
CA LEU A 486 36.69 -6.86 40.89
C LEU A 486 37.64 -6.04 40.01
N SER A 487 38.96 -6.26 40.13
CA SER A 487 39.96 -5.59 39.30
C SER A 487 41.26 -6.41 39.29
N ASP A 488 41.95 -6.41 38.16
CA ASP A 488 43.21 -7.14 38.00
C ASP A 488 44.28 -6.62 38.97
N GLY A 489 44.97 -7.51 39.67
CA GLY A 489 45.99 -7.16 40.67
C GLY A 489 45.42 -6.69 42.02
N PHE A 490 44.10 -6.76 42.22
CA PHE A 490 43.43 -6.48 43.49
C PHE A 490 42.59 -7.67 43.95
N ALA A 491 42.54 -7.89 45.27
CA ALA A 491 41.62 -8.87 45.84
C ALA A 491 40.18 -8.37 45.70
N PRO A 492 39.20 -9.26 45.42
CA PRO A 492 37.77 -8.91 45.44
C PRO A 492 37.38 -8.18 46.72
N ALA A 493 36.66 -7.08 46.61
CA ALA A 493 36.22 -6.30 47.76
C ALA A 493 34.72 -6.02 47.71
N THR A 494 34.05 -6.18 48.85
CA THR A 494 32.62 -5.92 49.00
C THR A 494 32.41 -4.62 49.79
N CYS A 495 31.53 -3.74 49.29
CA CYS A 495 31.12 -2.51 49.98
C CYS A 495 29.60 -2.34 49.89
N GLY A 496 28.99 -1.70 50.88
CA GLY A 496 27.55 -1.47 50.94
C GLY A 496 27.20 0.01 50.86
N ALA A 497 26.03 0.32 50.29
CA ALA A 497 25.40 1.63 50.32
C ALA A 497 23.91 1.51 50.67
N THR A 498 23.31 2.52 51.27
CA THR A 498 21.88 2.51 51.64
C THR A 498 21.17 3.69 51.02
N ILE A 499 20.17 3.44 50.18
CA ILE A 499 19.35 4.49 49.56
C ILE A 499 18.27 4.97 50.54
N PRO A 500 18.16 6.27 50.82
CA PRO A 500 17.19 6.83 51.76
C PRO A 500 15.73 6.54 51.36
N GLY A 501 14.84 6.47 52.36
CA GLY A 501 13.40 6.24 52.15
C GLY A 501 12.69 7.30 51.31
N GLU A 502 13.27 8.49 51.20
CA GLU A 502 12.80 9.60 50.36
C GLU A 502 13.43 9.62 48.95
N GLY A 503 14.31 8.66 48.64
CA GLY A 503 15.06 8.60 47.39
C GLY A 503 16.28 9.53 47.40
N GLY A 504 17.00 9.59 46.28
CA GLY A 504 18.17 10.45 46.12
C GLY A 504 19.51 9.71 46.10
N ASP A 505 20.51 10.39 45.55
CA ASP A 505 21.81 9.79 45.26
C ASP A 505 22.71 9.74 46.49
N VAL A 506 23.40 8.62 46.67
CA VAL A 506 24.29 8.34 47.81
C VAL A 506 25.71 8.12 47.33
N THR A 507 26.68 8.73 48.01
CA THR A 507 28.10 8.55 47.70
C THR A 507 28.76 7.49 48.55
N VAL A 508 29.54 6.58 47.95
CA VAL A 508 30.30 5.53 48.65
C VAL A 508 31.75 5.49 48.18
N THR A 509 32.68 5.14 49.08
CA THR A 509 34.08 4.85 48.70
C THR A 509 34.38 3.39 49.03
N CYS A 510 34.82 2.63 48.03
CA CYS A 510 35.13 1.20 48.17
C CYS A 510 36.64 1.00 48.09
N GLU A 511 37.22 0.31 49.07
CA GLU A 511 38.65 0.09 49.17
C GLU A 511 39.06 -1.32 48.75
N MET A 512 39.91 -1.45 47.73
CA MET A 512 40.46 -2.73 47.27
C MET A 512 41.91 -2.90 47.72
N GLY A 513 42.26 -4.04 48.31
CA GLY A 513 43.65 -4.37 48.65
C GLY A 513 44.38 -4.98 47.45
N ARG A 514 45.64 -4.59 47.20
CA ARG A 514 46.46 -5.24 46.18
C ARG A 514 46.70 -6.70 46.53
N THR A 515 46.57 -7.59 45.55
CA THR A 515 47.00 -8.98 45.65
C THR A 515 48.26 -9.17 44.83
N MET A 516 49.27 -9.78 45.42
CA MET A 516 50.54 -10.16 44.77
C MET A 516 50.54 -11.63 44.37
N VAL A 517 49.47 -12.37 44.68
CA VAL A 517 49.33 -13.80 44.40
C VAL A 517 47.98 -14.04 43.71
N ALA A 518 48.01 -14.82 42.64
CA ALA A 518 46.83 -15.30 41.93
C ALA A 518 46.97 -16.81 41.69
N ILE A 519 45.84 -17.51 41.69
CA ILE A 519 45.79 -18.96 41.37
C ILE A 519 45.22 -19.10 39.97
N GLU A 520 45.97 -19.75 39.10
CA GLU A 520 45.54 -20.16 37.77
C GLU A 520 45.36 -21.69 37.75
N GLU A 521 44.84 -22.25 36.66
CA GLU A 521 44.51 -23.68 36.56
C GLU A 521 45.70 -24.62 36.87
N ASP A 522 46.93 -24.24 36.45
CA ASP A 522 48.12 -25.09 36.53
C ASP A 522 49.26 -24.56 37.42
N ARG A 523 49.10 -23.37 38.02
CA ARG A 523 50.15 -22.70 38.79
C ARG A 523 49.62 -21.69 39.79
N VAL A 524 50.44 -21.38 40.79
CA VAL A 524 50.25 -20.20 41.65
C VAL A 524 51.17 -19.10 41.13
N VAL A 525 50.59 -18.04 40.59
CA VAL A 525 51.32 -16.90 40.02
C VAL A 525 51.65 -15.92 41.14
N ILE A 526 52.94 -15.62 41.28
CA ILE A 526 53.44 -14.56 42.15
C ILE A 526 53.83 -13.35 41.28
N LEU A 527 53.29 -12.18 41.61
CA LEU A 527 53.52 -10.94 40.87
C LEU A 527 54.79 -10.19 41.32
N ASP A 528 55.41 -10.66 42.40
CA ASP A 528 56.70 -10.17 42.92
C ASP A 528 57.65 -11.34 43.18
N LYS A 529 58.96 -11.07 43.32
CA LYS A 529 60.00 -12.09 43.46
C LYS A 529 60.27 -12.42 44.93
N ILE A 530 60.40 -13.71 45.23
CA ILE A 530 60.98 -14.15 46.51
C ILE A 530 62.48 -13.88 46.48
N GLN A 531 62.94 -13.00 47.37
CA GLN A 531 64.33 -12.58 47.47
C GLN A 531 65.07 -13.37 48.54
N PHE A 532 66.31 -13.75 48.22
CA PHE A 532 67.21 -14.49 49.10
C PHE A 532 68.47 -13.68 49.39
N ALA A 533 69.10 -13.92 50.53
CA ALA A 533 70.43 -13.37 50.82
C ALA A 533 71.46 -13.85 49.77
N LEU A 534 72.49 -13.03 49.54
CA LEU A 534 73.50 -13.29 48.52
C LEU A 534 74.15 -14.67 48.76
N ASP A 535 74.19 -15.47 47.70
CA ASP A 535 74.76 -16.82 47.71
C ASP A 535 74.17 -17.77 48.79
N SER A 536 72.94 -17.49 49.22
CA SER A 536 72.25 -18.21 50.30
C SER A 536 70.83 -18.63 49.89
N ALA A 537 70.26 -19.52 50.70
CA ALA A 537 68.85 -19.95 50.66
C ALA A 537 67.99 -19.26 51.74
N GLU A 538 68.55 -18.33 52.50
CA GLU A 538 67.83 -17.53 53.50
C GLU A 538 66.93 -16.49 52.82
N ILE A 539 65.62 -16.54 53.11
CA ILE A 539 64.60 -15.61 52.56
C ILE A 539 64.74 -14.25 53.25
N LEU A 540 64.81 -13.17 52.48
CA LEU A 540 64.89 -11.80 53.02
C LEU A 540 63.53 -11.32 53.54
N GLU A 541 63.54 -10.52 54.61
CA GLU A 541 62.34 -9.95 55.24
C GLU A 541 61.44 -9.19 54.26
N ALA A 542 62.01 -8.56 53.24
CA ALA A 542 61.27 -7.88 52.18
C ALA A 542 60.29 -8.81 51.43
N SER A 543 60.53 -10.12 51.43
CA SER A 543 59.67 -11.12 50.80
C SER A 543 58.56 -11.62 51.73
N PHE A 544 58.60 -11.31 53.03
CA PHE A 544 57.63 -11.85 53.98
C PHE A 544 56.17 -11.50 53.65
N PRO A 545 55.82 -10.26 53.22
CA PRO A 545 54.45 -9.96 52.81
C PRO A 545 53.98 -10.79 51.61
N LEU A 546 54.87 -11.08 50.65
CA LEU A 546 54.56 -11.97 49.53
C LEU A 546 54.38 -13.41 50.02
N MET A 547 55.28 -13.88 50.88
CA MET A 547 55.23 -15.23 51.46
C MET A 547 53.94 -15.44 52.27
N GLU A 548 53.48 -14.44 53.04
CA GLU A 548 52.20 -14.46 53.75
C GLU A 548 51.01 -14.56 52.79
N GLN A 549 51.03 -13.83 51.68
CA GLN A 549 49.98 -13.93 50.66
C GLN A 549 49.98 -15.30 49.95
N ILE A 550 51.16 -15.90 49.70
CA ILE A 550 51.26 -17.26 49.16
C ILE A 550 50.65 -18.26 50.15
N THR A 551 50.97 -18.13 51.44
CA THR A 551 50.35 -18.95 52.50
C THR A 551 48.83 -18.77 52.55
N GLY A 552 48.35 -17.52 52.46
CA GLY A 552 46.92 -17.22 52.39
C GLY A 552 46.26 -17.93 51.21
N ALA A 553 46.81 -17.74 50.01
CA ALA A 553 46.30 -18.38 48.79
C ALA A 553 46.24 -19.91 48.89
N LEU A 554 47.30 -20.56 49.40
CA LEU A 554 47.31 -22.02 49.57
C LEU A 554 46.39 -22.52 50.69
N ARG A 555 46.11 -21.69 51.70
CA ARG A 555 45.18 -22.01 52.78
C ARG A 555 43.73 -21.89 52.34
N ASP A 556 43.42 -20.84 51.58
CA ASP A 556 42.08 -20.56 51.08
C ASP A 556 41.65 -21.53 49.97
N ASN A 557 42.62 -22.25 49.37
CA ASN A 557 42.40 -23.24 48.32
C ASN A 557 42.91 -24.62 48.78
N PRO A 558 42.19 -25.31 49.70
CA PRO A 558 42.58 -26.61 50.24
C PRO A 558 42.51 -27.76 49.22
N ASP A 559 41.79 -27.55 48.12
CA ASP A 559 41.65 -28.40 46.94
C ASP A 559 42.96 -28.55 46.15
N LEU A 560 43.91 -27.61 46.26
CA LEU A 560 45.25 -27.80 45.70
C LEU A 560 46.02 -28.85 46.53
N THR A 561 45.91 -30.13 46.14
CA THR A 561 46.41 -31.26 46.93
C THR A 561 47.92 -31.41 46.83
N LEU A 562 48.54 -31.02 45.71
CA LEU A 562 49.99 -31.05 45.55
C LEU A 562 50.50 -29.88 44.70
N VAL A 563 51.35 -29.04 45.29
CA VAL A 563 52.02 -27.90 44.64
C VAL A 563 53.54 -28.10 44.68
N GLU A 564 54.19 -28.09 43.51
CA GLU A 564 55.66 -28.14 43.38
C GLU A 564 56.24 -26.72 43.44
N ILE A 565 57.20 -26.52 44.35
CA ILE A 565 57.97 -25.29 44.50
C ILE A 565 59.25 -25.46 43.69
N GLN A 566 59.37 -24.72 42.59
CA GLN A 566 60.43 -24.85 41.62
C GLN A 566 61.47 -23.76 41.80
N GLY A 567 62.69 -24.12 42.20
CA GLY A 567 63.81 -23.18 42.30
C GLY A 567 64.62 -23.14 41.00
N HIS A 568 64.92 -21.94 40.50
CA HIS A 568 65.73 -21.74 39.29
C HIS A 568 66.88 -20.74 39.55
N THR A 569 68.04 -20.99 38.94
CA THR A 569 69.20 -20.08 38.94
C THR A 569 69.43 -19.48 37.55
N ASP A 570 70.38 -18.54 37.46
CA ASP A 570 70.92 -18.10 36.17
C ASP A 570 72.06 -19.02 35.69
N ASP A 571 72.71 -18.63 34.60
CA ASP A 571 73.79 -19.37 33.93
C ASP A 571 75.17 -19.19 34.59
N GLN A 572 75.28 -18.48 35.73
CA GLN A 572 76.55 -18.25 36.42
C GLN A 572 76.79 -19.33 37.48
N GLY A 573 78.02 -19.85 37.55
CA GLY A 573 78.40 -20.93 38.49
C GLY A 573 78.53 -22.30 37.81
N THR A 574 78.87 -23.34 38.58
CA THR A 574 78.89 -24.71 38.07
C THR A 574 77.49 -25.33 38.17
N HIS A 575 77.17 -26.26 37.26
CA HIS A 575 75.87 -26.96 37.27
C HIS A 575 75.60 -27.64 38.63
N GLU A 576 76.61 -28.26 39.25
CA GLU A 576 76.45 -28.88 40.57
C GLU A 576 76.12 -27.85 41.66
N TYR A 577 76.71 -26.65 41.57
CA TYR A 577 76.47 -25.57 42.51
C TYR A 577 75.05 -25.01 42.37
N ASN A 578 74.65 -24.71 41.14
CA ASN A 578 73.33 -24.17 40.82
C ASN A 578 72.19 -25.15 41.12
N ALA A 579 72.40 -26.44 40.86
CA ALA A 579 71.47 -27.49 41.25
C ALA A 579 71.29 -27.55 42.78
N GLN A 580 72.37 -27.45 43.56
CA GLN A 580 72.29 -27.44 45.03
C GLN A 580 71.63 -26.17 45.56
N LEU A 581 72.01 -24.99 45.07
CA LEU A 581 71.47 -23.71 45.54
C LEU A 581 69.98 -23.56 45.23
N SER A 582 69.54 -23.92 44.03
CA SER A 582 68.11 -23.90 43.69
C SER A 582 67.28 -24.87 44.53
N GLN A 583 67.80 -26.07 44.80
CA GLN A 583 67.13 -27.05 45.66
C GLN A 583 66.99 -26.51 47.10
N GLN A 584 68.06 -25.95 47.67
CA GLN A 584 68.04 -25.37 49.01
C GLN A 584 67.07 -24.18 49.12
N ARG A 585 66.97 -23.35 48.08
CA ARG A 585 66.01 -22.23 48.02
C ARG A 585 64.56 -22.72 47.96
N ALA A 586 64.27 -23.71 47.13
CA ALA A 586 62.95 -24.32 47.07
C ALA A 586 62.55 -24.96 48.42
N GLU A 587 63.48 -25.67 49.06
CA GLU A 587 63.28 -26.27 50.40
C GLU A 587 63.11 -25.20 51.50
N SER A 588 63.75 -24.04 51.36
CA SER A 588 63.61 -22.95 52.33
C SER A 588 62.24 -22.27 52.21
N VAL A 589 61.72 -22.12 50.99
CA VAL A 589 60.35 -21.67 50.73
C VAL A 589 59.34 -22.70 51.25
N GLU A 590 59.55 -23.99 50.98
CA GLU A 590 58.72 -25.08 51.51
C GLU A 590 58.68 -25.04 53.03
N ARG A 591 59.85 -24.97 53.69
CA ARG A 591 59.95 -24.92 55.15
C ARG A 591 59.21 -23.73 55.73
N TRP A 592 59.36 -22.55 55.12
CA TRP A 592 58.65 -21.35 55.54
C TRP A 592 57.13 -21.53 55.45
N LEU A 593 56.62 -22.07 54.33
CA LEU A 593 55.18 -22.32 54.16
C LEU A 593 54.65 -23.36 55.16
N VAL A 594 55.44 -24.39 55.47
CA VAL A 594 55.09 -25.40 56.49
C VAL A 594 55.02 -24.80 57.89
N GLU A 595 56.00 -23.98 58.26
CA GLU A 595 56.02 -23.26 59.55
C GLU A 595 54.83 -22.31 59.70
N HIS A 596 54.30 -21.79 58.59
CA HIS A 596 53.13 -20.89 58.56
C HIS A 596 51.80 -21.60 58.28
N GLY A 597 51.78 -22.94 58.42
CA GLY A 597 50.56 -23.73 58.53
C GLY A 597 50.09 -24.45 57.27
N ILE A 598 50.90 -24.52 56.21
CA ILE A 598 50.63 -25.38 55.05
C ILE A 598 51.12 -26.80 55.35
N GLN A 599 50.31 -27.82 55.07
CA GLN A 599 50.71 -29.20 55.32
C GLN A 599 51.86 -29.60 54.40
N ALA A 600 52.94 -30.16 54.95
CA ALA A 600 54.11 -30.60 54.18
C ALA A 600 53.75 -31.58 53.04
N ALA A 601 52.73 -32.41 53.23
CA ALA A 601 52.26 -33.34 52.19
C ALA A 601 51.69 -32.65 50.93
N ARG A 602 51.30 -31.37 51.03
CA ARG A 602 50.78 -30.56 49.92
C ARG A 602 51.88 -29.88 49.11
N LEU A 603 53.13 -29.93 49.57
CA LEU A 603 54.25 -29.22 48.97
C LEU A 603 55.31 -30.21 48.48
N ARG A 604 56.01 -29.82 47.42
CA ARG A 604 57.18 -30.56 46.92
C ARG A 604 58.24 -29.56 46.46
N ALA A 605 59.35 -29.42 47.19
CA ALA A 605 60.47 -28.60 46.73
C ALA A 605 61.33 -29.32 45.67
N ARG A 606 61.62 -28.63 44.57
CA ARG A 606 62.52 -29.12 43.52
C ARG A 606 63.37 -28.01 42.93
N GLY A 607 64.69 -28.18 43.01
CA GLY A 607 65.69 -27.35 42.35
C GLY A 607 65.93 -27.81 40.91
N TYR A 608 65.82 -26.89 39.97
CA TYR A 608 66.10 -27.14 38.55
C TYR A 608 67.45 -26.54 38.10
N GLY A 609 68.16 -25.83 38.98
CA GLY A 609 69.38 -25.09 38.64
C GLY A 609 69.14 -24.15 37.47
N GLU A 610 70.11 -24.10 36.56
CA GLU A 610 70.07 -23.32 35.32
C GLU A 610 69.40 -24.06 34.15
N THR A 611 68.98 -25.32 34.35
CA THR A 611 68.57 -26.22 33.25
C THR A 611 67.24 -25.85 32.59
N VAL A 612 66.42 -25.03 33.27
CA VAL A 612 65.12 -24.54 32.76
C VAL A 612 65.06 -23.00 32.86
N PRO A 613 65.74 -22.28 31.94
CA PRO A 613 65.75 -20.82 31.94
C PRO A 613 64.39 -20.28 31.43
N LEU A 614 63.88 -19.23 32.07
CA LEU A 614 62.70 -18.50 31.59
C LEU A 614 63.03 -17.73 30.31
N VAL A 615 64.24 -17.17 30.24
CA VAL A 615 64.75 -16.41 29.11
C VAL A 615 66.14 -16.94 28.77
N ASN A 616 66.29 -17.47 27.56
CA ASN A 616 67.56 -17.99 27.08
C ASN A 616 68.46 -16.85 26.56
N ASP A 617 68.97 -16.04 27.49
CA ASP A 617 69.87 -14.92 27.24
C ASP A 617 70.84 -14.73 28.41
N THR A 618 71.98 -14.11 28.14
CA THR A 618 73.13 -13.94 29.06
C THR A 618 73.26 -12.50 29.57
N THR A 619 72.26 -11.65 29.30
CA THR A 619 72.19 -10.30 29.85
C THR A 619 71.86 -10.32 31.34
N GLU A 620 72.30 -9.32 32.12
CA GLU A 620 72.00 -9.28 33.56
C GLU A 620 70.49 -9.21 33.84
N GLU A 621 69.72 -8.56 32.96
CA GLU A 621 68.26 -8.52 33.04
C GLU A 621 67.62 -9.91 32.83
N ALA A 622 68.17 -10.72 31.91
CA ALA A 622 67.75 -12.11 31.73
C ALA A 622 68.16 -13.00 32.91
N ARG A 623 69.39 -12.87 33.41
CA ARG A 623 69.86 -13.56 34.61
C ARG A 623 68.98 -13.25 35.83
N ALA A 624 68.67 -11.98 36.05
CA ALA A 624 67.77 -11.55 37.12
C ALA A 624 66.34 -12.12 37.00
N ARG A 625 65.86 -12.40 35.78
CA ARG A 625 64.56 -13.08 35.56
C ARG A 625 64.67 -14.59 35.74
N ASN A 626 65.80 -15.20 35.39
CA ASN A 626 66.01 -16.64 35.55
C ASN A 626 66.20 -17.05 37.02
N ARG A 627 66.77 -16.17 37.86
CA ARG A 627 66.79 -16.29 39.33
C ARG A 627 65.38 -16.11 39.90
N ARG A 628 64.61 -17.19 40.01
CA ARG A 628 63.20 -17.15 40.44
C ARG A 628 62.77 -18.42 41.17
N VAL A 629 61.64 -18.32 41.85
CA VAL A 629 60.89 -19.45 42.40
C VAL A 629 59.51 -19.43 41.77
N GLU A 630 59.08 -20.58 41.26
CA GLU A 630 57.74 -20.76 40.68
C GLU A 630 56.97 -21.82 41.48
N PHE A 631 55.64 -21.76 41.42
CA PHE A 631 54.75 -22.69 42.11
C PHE A 631 53.86 -23.35 41.06
N ARG A 632 54.06 -24.64 40.83
CA ARG A 632 53.30 -25.41 39.85
C ARG A 632 52.31 -26.33 40.55
N ILE A 633 51.05 -26.29 40.15
CA ILE A 633 50.03 -27.20 40.68
C ILE A 633 50.20 -28.54 39.96
N LEU A 634 50.47 -29.61 40.71
CA LEU A 634 50.63 -30.95 40.17
C LEU A 634 49.34 -31.77 40.25
N GLU A 635 48.59 -31.61 41.34
CA GLU A 635 47.34 -32.34 41.58
C GLU A 635 46.31 -31.40 42.22
N HIS A 636 45.08 -31.54 41.73
CA HIS A 636 43.87 -31.01 42.34
C HIS A 636 43.16 -32.16 43.04
N GLY A 637 42.53 -31.90 44.19
CA GLY A 637 41.61 -32.83 44.82
C GLY A 637 40.40 -33.02 43.91
N ALA A 638 40.01 -34.27 43.65
CA ALA A 638 38.76 -34.54 42.96
C ALA A 638 37.61 -34.02 43.84
N GLU A 639 36.76 -33.14 43.28
CA GLU A 639 35.42 -32.89 43.83
C GLU A 639 34.56 -34.15 43.81
#